data_AF-A0A8J4RG58-F1
#
_entry.id   AF-A0A8J4RG58-F1
#
_cell.length_a   1.000
_cell.length_b   1.000
_cell.length_c   1.000
_cell.angle_alpha   90.00
_cell.angle_beta   90.00
_cell.angle_gamma   90.00
#
_symmetry.space_group_name_H-M   'P 1'
#
loop_
_entity.id
_entity.type
_entity.pdbx_description
1 polymer ?
#
loop_
_entity_poly.entity_id
_entity_poly.type
_entity_poly.pdbx_seq_one_letter_code
_entity_poly.pdbx_strand_id
1 'polypeptide(L)'
;MAEAIVTEFAKGILGNLITLVTDQIGLAWDFNDELTRLRENVEMVRALLADAEKRQVEEESVRLWLQRLKDVAYDADDVLDEHAYELLRRKVEIPNQRKRKVCFSSLSEPIAFNFKMANKVKTIADSLKEIYDRAINEIRLIRAESINANLDTMLNRETNSFIDNSEVVGREDHVSEIVELVTNSTSEKLSVIPIVGMAGEQIKELGCLNQLSGELDIRRLENVRDQEEARSANLAIKAKMNQVRFYWSLYPDRKVNHCNDEEVLEGLCPHQNLKSLKIDGFSGKKFPSWMSSHFDYLIQINLEDCENCEQVPTLGHLPCLKALEIKGMDDVTCIGVEFYGMRSNVLFPALRTLTFRGMKKLVEWKDALEVTSARVVFPCLEELTIKCCEQLKGAPCHFPFLQKLNIKDVNNTALERISSNLTTLKSADIWGVSGHTFSPGQLFCTSIQSLGIFYCGELSYIWDTSQPLISLEELKIHYCPKLRCFPRIQGLRCLNIYECGFEVLTQLQLCTSLSELYICGCPDLKSLPDLQEFHSLAQLVIYGCHNLKSIPDLGELCFLTHLAIKNCSNITRLPERSLKCLKRLEIGGYCEELDVFPSLNFTQHSHTTLQYLELKGWAKLNSLPGEIQQFTALETLVIQGFDGIETLPEWLGNLSSLKELYFYHCKNLMYLPTTTTRLIKLEELRIWHCSKLVERCAKGSGAEWFKIARIPKISMLR
;
A
#
# COMPACT_ATOMS: atom_id res chain seq x y z
N MET A 1 17.82 36.07 15.74
CA MET A 1 16.76 35.41 16.54
C MET A 1 15.67 34.79 15.66
N ALA A 2 15.21 35.45 14.58
CA ALA A 2 14.22 34.88 13.64
C ALA A 2 14.71 33.68 12.80
N GLU A 3 16.02 33.54 12.56
CA GLU A 3 16.58 32.52 11.66
C GLU A 3 16.80 31.16 12.35
N ALA A 4 17.20 31.13 13.63
CA ALA A 4 17.25 29.91 14.43
C ALA A 4 15.86 29.25 14.59
N ILE A 5 14.79 30.03 14.49
CA ILE A 5 13.40 29.54 14.54
C ILE A 5 13.06 28.74 13.27
N VAL A 6 13.65 29.07 12.12
CA VAL A 6 13.41 28.39 10.85
C VAL A 6 13.99 26.97 10.88
N THR A 7 15.21 26.83 11.38
CA THR A 7 15.89 25.53 11.48
C THR A 7 15.21 24.61 12.50
N GLU A 8 14.77 25.14 13.65
CA GLU A 8 14.04 24.36 14.66
C GLU A 8 12.64 23.94 14.19
N PHE A 9 11.92 24.82 13.46
CA PHE A 9 10.65 24.47 12.83
C PHE A 9 10.84 23.33 11.80
N ALA A 10 11.81 23.45 10.90
CA ALA A 10 12.10 22.41 9.91
C ALA A 10 12.52 21.08 10.56
N LYS A 11 13.34 21.11 11.63
CA LYS A 11 13.69 19.91 12.41
C LYS A 11 12.46 19.23 13.03
N GLY A 12 11.52 20.02 13.55
CA GLY A 12 10.27 19.54 14.12
C GLY A 12 9.39 18.82 13.10
N ILE A 13 9.16 19.44 11.93
CA ILE A 13 8.36 18.85 10.85
C ILE A 13 9.02 17.59 10.28
N LEU A 14 10.33 17.62 10.02
CA LEU A 14 11.08 16.45 9.56
C LEU A 14 11.02 15.29 10.57
N GLY A 15 11.01 15.59 11.87
CA GLY A 15 10.78 14.59 12.93
C GLY A 15 9.38 13.97 12.87
N ASN A 16 8.34 14.79 12.70
CA ASN A 16 6.96 14.35 12.58
C ASN A 16 6.71 13.49 11.33
N LEU A 17 7.36 13.81 10.21
CA LEU A 17 7.30 12.99 8.99
C LEU A 17 7.91 11.60 9.19
N ILE A 18 9.04 11.48 9.90
CA ILE A 18 9.63 10.18 10.22
C ILE A 18 8.67 9.35 11.08
N THR A 19 8.04 9.95 12.10
CA THR A 19 7.07 9.24 12.94
C THR A 19 5.85 8.80 12.14
N LEU A 20 5.32 9.67 11.26
CA LEU A 20 4.19 9.34 10.40
C LEU A 20 4.51 8.18 9.46
N VAL A 21 5.67 8.23 8.80
CA VAL A 21 6.13 7.17 7.89
C VAL A 21 6.28 5.85 8.66
N THR A 22 6.89 5.88 9.84
CA THR A 22 7.08 4.68 10.68
C THR A 22 5.74 4.06 11.10
N ASP A 23 4.75 4.88 11.45
CA ASP A 23 3.41 4.43 11.84
C ASP A 23 2.56 3.93 10.65
N GLN A 24 2.79 4.44 9.43
CA GLN A 24 2.03 4.09 8.22
C GLN A 24 2.60 2.91 7.42
N ILE A 25 3.92 2.66 7.48
CA ILE A 25 4.58 1.51 6.82
C ILE A 25 3.94 0.17 7.22
N GLY A 26 3.31 0.08 8.41
CA GLY A 26 2.59 -1.11 8.87
C GLY A 26 1.12 -1.25 8.39
N LEU A 27 0.51 -0.21 7.83
CA LEU A 27 -0.96 -0.14 7.60
C LEU A 27 -1.39 0.03 6.14
N ALA A 28 -0.49 0.40 5.22
CA ALA A 28 -0.83 0.65 3.82
C ALA A 28 0.06 -0.16 2.86
N TRP A 29 -0.52 -1.09 2.11
CA TRP A 29 0.23 -1.95 1.17
C TRP A 29 0.60 -1.28 -0.17
N ASP A 30 -0.06 -0.18 -0.57
CA ASP A 30 -0.04 0.34 -1.96
C ASP A 30 0.87 1.57 -2.24
N PHE A 31 1.63 2.11 -1.27
CA PHE A 31 2.59 3.23 -1.50
C PHE A 31 3.83 3.21 -0.58
N ASN A 32 4.24 2.01 -0.17
CA ASN A 32 5.36 1.81 0.76
C ASN A 32 6.71 2.29 0.18
N ASP A 33 6.84 2.28 -1.15
CA ASP A 33 8.06 2.72 -1.86
C ASP A 33 8.22 4.25 -1.75
N GLU A 34 7.14 5.02 -1.90
CA GLU A 34 7.14 6.49 -1.71
C GLU A 34 7.42 6.89 -0.26
N LEU A 35 6.87 6.16 0.71
CA LEU A 35 7.13 6.39 2.14
C LEU A 35 8.58 6.10 2.51
N THR A 36 9.14 5.01 1.97
CA THR A 36 10.55 4.65 2.18
C THR A 36 11.47 5.73 1.58
N ARG A 37 11.19 6.17 0.36
CA ARG A 37 11.92 7.26 -0.31
C ARG A 37 11.81 8.59 0.44
N LEU A 38 10.63 8.93 0.97
CA LEU A 38 10.45 10.13 1.78
C LEU A 38 11.32 10.06 3.05
N ARG A 39 11.33 8.92 3.74
CA ARG A 39 12.14 8.72 4.95
C ARG A 39 13.63 8.91 4.68
N GLU A 40 14.16 8.28 3.62
CA GLU A 40 15.56 8.41 3.23
C GLU A 40 15.94 9.88 2.96
N ASN A 41 15.12 10.59 2.18
CA ASN A 41 15.36 12.00 1.85
C ASN A 41 15.33 12.90 3.10
N VAL A 42 14.40 12.65 4.02
CA VAL A 42 14.30 13.39 5.29
C VAL A 42 15.54 13.17 6.16
N GLU A 43 16.01 11.92 6.28
CA GLU A 43 17.23 11.58 7.04
C GLU A 43 18.47 12.24 6.42
N MET A 44 18.58 12.24 5.09
CA MET A 44 19.68 12.86 4.35
C MET A 44 19.73 14.38 4.52
N VAL A 45 18.59 15.07 4.45
CA VAL A 45 18.52 16.53 4.67
C VAL A 45 18.83 16.87 6.13
N ARG A 46 18.32 16.07 7.09
CA ARG A 46 18.56 16.28 8.52
C ARG A 46 20.05 16.21 8.88
N ALA A 47 20.81 15.33 8.23
CA ALA A 47 22.25 15.19 8.45
C ALA A 47 23.06 16.46 8.07
N LEU A 48 22.50 17.35 7.23
CA LEU A 48 23.15 18.58 6.75
C LEU A 48 22.75 19.84 7.55
N LEU A 49 21.70 19.75 8.37
CA LEU A 49 21.14 20.91 9.08
C LEU A 49 22.11 21.54 10.08
N ALA A 50 22.96 20.74 10.73
CA ALA A 50 23.92 21.25 11.71
C ALA A 50 25.01 22.13 11.06
N ASP A 51 25.49 21.76 9.87
CA ASP A 51 26.46 22.57 9.11
C ASP A 51 25.79 23.81 8.51
N ALA A 52 24.58 23.66 7.97
CA ALA A 52 23.80 24.78 7.44
C ALA A 52 23.48 25.84 8.51
N GLU A 53 23.12 25.42 9.73
CA GLU A 53 22.83 26.32 10.85
C GLU A 53 24.05 27.14 11.28
N LYS A 54 25.26 26.58 11.13
CA LYS A 54 26.51 27.28 11.42
C LYS A 54 26.87 28.27 10.31
N ARG A 55 26.69 27.89 9.04
CA ARG A 55 27.09 28.68 7.86
C ARG A 55 26.06 29.74 7.42
N GLN A 56 24.83 29.67 7.91
CA GLN A 56 23.74 30.59 7.52
C GLN A 56 24.04 32.07 7.79
N VAL A 57 24.92 32.40 8.75
CA VAL A 57 25.22 33.79 9.12
C VAL A 57 26.16 34.45 8.10
N GLU A 58 26.98 33.64 7.42
CA GLU A 58 28.06 34.13 6.54
C GLU A 58 27.75 33.92 5.05
N GLU A 59 26.91 32.94 4.70
CA GLU A 59 26.63 32.56 3.31
C GLU A 59 25.16 32.75 2.91
N GLU A 60 24.90 33.67 1.98
CA GLU A 60 23.56 33.97 1.47
C GLU A 60 22.95 32.77 0.70
N SER A 61 23.77 31.95 0.05
CA SER A 61 23.36 30.69 -0.60
C SER A 61 22.78 29.69 0.41
N VAL A 62 23.35 29.62 1.62
CA VAL A 62 22.85 28.77 2.71
C VAL A 62 21.54 29.31 3.28
N ARG A 63 21.36 30.64 3.37
CA ARG A 63 20.09 31.26 3.77
C ARG A 63 18.96 30.98 2.78
N LEU A 64 19.24 31.12 1.48
CA LEU A 64 18.28 30.79 0.41
C LEU A 64 17.92 29.29 0.42
N TRP A 65 18.88 28.42 0.73
CA TRP A 65 18.63 26.99 0.87
C TRP A 65 17.74 26.67 2.08
N LEU A 66 18.02 27.26 3.25
CA LEU A 66 17.19 27.11 4.46
C LEU A 66 15.77 27.65 4.24
N GLN A 67 15.62 28.74 3.51
CA GLN A 67 14.30 29.30 3.17
C GLN A 67 13.48 28.35 2.30
N ARG A 68 14.10 27.67 1.33
CA ARG A 68 13.40 26.67 0.51
C ARG A 68 13.04 25.41 1.28
N LEU A 69 13.92 24.98 2.18
CA LEU A 69 13.60 23.88 3.10
C LEU A 69 12.43 24.23 4.00
N LYS A 70 12.32 25.49 4.44
CA LYS A 70 11.17 25.99 5.20
C LYS A 70 9.86 25.90 4.39
N ASP A 71 9.89 26.29 3.13
CA ASP A 71 8.70 26.25 2.26
C ASP A 71 8.22 24.79 2.08
N VAL A 72 9.13 23.86 1.82
CA VAL A 72 8.81 22.41 1.72
C VAL A 72 8.35 21.83 3.06
N ALA A 73 8.87 22.34 4.19
CA ALA A 73 8.38 21.95 5.51
C ALA A 73 6.93 22.42 5.75
N TYR A 74 6.51 23.58 5.27
CA TYR A 74 5.09 23.99 5.33
C TYR A 74 4.20 23.09 4.47
N ASP A 75 4.62 22.77 3.25
CA ASP A 75 3.87 21.84 2.40
C ASP A 75 3.72 20.46 3.05
N ALA A 76 4.74 20.02 3.80
CA ALA A 76 4.69 18.78 4.53
C ALA A 76 3.82 18.83 5.79
N ASP A 77 3.76 19.97 6.48
CA ASP A 77 2.87 20.20 7.62
C ASP A 77 1.40 20.15 7.19
N ASP A 78 1.07 20.79 6.06
CA ASP A 78 -0.28 20.74 5.45
C ASP A 78 -0.72 19.30 5.14
N VAL A 79 0.21 18.45 4.70
CA VAL A 79 -0.02 17.03 4.40
C VAL A 79 -0.20 16.20 5.67
N LEU A 80 0.60 16.48 6.71
CA LEU A 80 0.47 15.85 8.02
C LEU A 80 -0.88 16.17 8.67
N ASP A 81 -1.34 17.41 8.55
CA ASP A 81 -2.64 17.85 9.05
C ASP A 81 -3.81 17.18 8.31
N GLU A 82 -3.73 17.10 6.97
CA GLU A 82 -4.72 16.38 6.16
C GLU A 82 -4.77 14.87 6.52
N HIS A 83 -3.62 14.27 6.86
CA HIS A 83 -3.55 12.89 7.32
C HIS A 83 -4.13 12.69 8.73
N ALA A 84 -3.78 13.57 9.67
CA ALA A 84 -4.29 13.54 11.03
C ALA A 84 -5.82 13.70 11.05
N TYR A 85 -6.35 14.58 10.20
CA TYR A 85 -7.78 14.77 9.95
C TYR A 85 -8.47 13.44 9.56
N GLU A 86 -7.87 12.65 8.66
CA GLU A 86 -8.47 11.40 8.17
C GLU A 86 -8.32 10.22 9.11
N LEU A 87 -7.23 10.13 9.87
CA LEU A 87 -7.14 9.19 10.98
C LEU A 87 -8.23 9.46 12.03
N LEU A 88 -8.52 10.73 12.32
CA LEU A 88 -9.57 11.14 13.24
C LEU A 88 -10.97 10.88 12.67
N ARG A 89 -11.19 11.14 11.38
CA ARG A 89 -12.42 10.78 10.67
C ARG A 89 -12.71 9.28 10.76
N ARG A 90 -11.71 8.44 10.48
CA ARG A 90 -11.81 6.96 10.53
C ARG A 90 -12.12 6.45 11.93
N LYS A 91 -11.46 6.98 12.97
CA LYS A 91 -11.71 6.58 14.38
C LYS A 91 -13.15 6.85 14.83
N VAL A 92 -13.85 7.74 14.15
CA VAL A 92 -15.20 8.19 14.49
C VAL A 92 -16.26 7.38 13.75
N GLU A 93 -15.96 6.86 12.56
CA GLU A 93 -16.90 6.03 11.79
C GLU A 93 -17.02 4.59 12.37
N ILE A 94 -15.99 4.11 13.09
CA ILE A 94 -15.89 2.72 13.61
C ILE A 94 -16.96 2.34 14.68
N PRO A 95 -17.37 3.19 15.64
CA PRO A 95 -18.40 2.84 16.62
C PRO A 95 -19.80 2.60 16.01
N ASN A 96 -20.11 3.19 14.85
CA ASN A 96 -21.43 3.08 14.21
C ASN A 96 -21.63 1.78 13.39
N GLN A 97 -20.55 1.04 13.07
CA GLN A 97 -20.64 -0.18 12.28
C GLN A 97 -20.97 -1.45 13.09
N ARG A 98 -20.72 -1.47 14.41
CA ARG A 98 -20.88 -2.70 15.24
C ARG A 98 -22.32 -3.13 15.54
N LYS A 99 -23.35 -2.46 14.99
CA LYS A 99 -24.78 -2.80 15.20
C LYS A 99 -25.50 -3.45 14.01
N ARG A 100 -24.88 -3.67 12.85
CA ARG A 100 -25.56 -4.27 11.68
C ARG A 100 -24.78 -5.45 11.10
N LYS A 101 -25.31 -6.67 11.26
CA LYS A 101 -24.86 -7.90 10.58
C LYS A 101 -25.31 -7.87 9.11
N VAL A 102 -24.57 -7.19 8.23
CA VAL A 102 -24.57 -7.41 6.77
C VAL A 102 -23.15 -7.06 6.30
N CYS A 103 -22.57 -7.83 5.37
CA CYS A 103 -21.24 -7.57 4.81
C CYS A 103 -21.11 -6.13 4.30
N PHE A 104 -20.37 -5.29 5.01
CA PHE A 104 -19.93 -3.99 4.52
C PHE A 104 -18.53 -4.16 3.93
N SER A 105 -18.42 -4.14 2.60
CA SER A 105 -17.17 -3.86 1.89
C SER A 105 -17.18 -2.41 1.42
N SER A 106 -17.16 -1.46 2.35
CA SER A 106 -16.78 -0.08 2.05
C SER A 106 -15.25 0.03 2.05
N LEU A 107 -14.63 -0.51 0.99
CA LEU A 107 -13.18 -0.40 0.74
C LEU A 107 -12.83 0.60 -0.39
N SER A 108 -13.80 1.36 -0.93
CA SER A 108 -13.54 2.35 -1.98
C SER A 108 -13.11 3.74 -1.47
N GLU A 109 -13.48 4.14 -0.24
CA GLU A 109 -13.02 5.42 0.35
C GLU A 109 -11.57 5.41 0.92
N PRO A 110 -11.03 4.31 1.48
CA PRO A 110 -9.64 4.29 1.96
C PRO A 110 -8.61 4.52 0.85
N ILE A 111 -8.87 4.01 -0.36
CA ILE A 111 -7.89 3.97 -1.47
C ILE A 111 -7.72 5.35 -2.12
N ALA A 112 -8.81 6.07 -2.39
CA ALA A 112 -8.75 7.40 -3.01
C ALA A 112 -8.04 8.43 -2.11
N PHE A 113 -8.29 8.37 -0.80
CA PHE A 113 -7.57 9.20 0.17
C PHE A 113 -6.09 8.82 0.24
N ASN A 114 -5.80 7.52 0.41
CA ASN A 114 -4.43 7.03 0.46
C ASN A 114 -3.64 7.41 -0.81
N PHE A 115 -4.28 7.44 -1.97
CA PHE A 115 -3.64 7.80 -3.23
C PHE A 115 -3.43 9.32 -3.39
N LYS A 116 -4.39 10.15 -3.00
CA LYS A 116 -4.20 11.61 -2.93
C LYS A 116 -3.05 11.95 -1.99
N MET A 117 -2.98 11.25 -0.85
CA MET A 117 -1.89 11.36 0.11
C MET A 117 -0.56 10.89 -0.49
N ALA A 118 -0.53 9.76 -1.20
CA ALA A 118 0.66 9.24 -1.87
C ALA A 118 1.24 10.22 -2.90
N ASN A 119 0.41 10.86 -3.72
CA ASN A 119 0.86 11.89 -4.66
C ASN A 119 1.48 13.10 -3.96
N LYS A 120 0.89 13.56 -2.86
CA LYS A 120 1.43 14.69 -2.07
C LYS A 120 2.73 14.33 -1.36
N VAL A 121 2.80 13.13 -0.77
CA VAL A 121 4.02 12.55 -0.18
C VAL A 121 5.12 12.41 -1.23
N LYS A 122 4.78 11.97 -2.45
CA LYS A 122 5.70 11.88 -3.58
C LYS A 122 6.28 13.25 -3.95
N THR A 123 5.44 14.29 -4.05
CA THR A 123 5.88 15.68 -4.30
C THR A 123 6.86 16.16 -3.23
N ILE A 124 6.55 15.96 -1.95
CA ILE A 124 7.46 16.33 -0.84
C ILE A 124 8.78 15.57 -0.94
N ALA A 125 8.73 14.26 -1.22
CA ALA A 125 9.93 13.45 -1.37
C ALA A 125 10.82 13.95 -2.52
N ASP A 126 10.24 14.28 -3.68
CA ASP A 126 10.99 14.82 -4.82
C ASP A 126 11.57 16.21 -4.51
N SER A 127 10.82 17.09 -3.83
CA SER A 127 11.31 18.41 -3.41
C SER A 127 12.45 18.33 -2.38
N LEU A 128 12.37 17.41 -1.40
CA LEU A 128 13.44 17.17 -0.45
C LEU A 128 14.70 16.60 -1.11
N LYS A 129 14.53 15.74 -2.12
CA LYS A 129 15.64 15.22 -2.92
C LYS A 129 16.36 16.34 -3.68
N GLU A 130 15.61 17.24 -4.33
CA GLU A 130 16.20 18.41 -5.00
C GLU A 130 16.94 19.34 -4.02
N ILE A 131 16.41 19.52 -2.81
CA ILE A 131 17.05 20.30 -1.75
C ILE A 131 18.36 19.65 -1.33
N TYR A 132 18.38 18.33 -1.17
CA TYR A 132 19.58 17.57 -0.84
C TYR A 132 20.64 17.65 -1.96
N ASP A 133 20.24 17.43 -3.21
CA ASP A 133 21.16 17.43 -4.35
C ASP A 133 21.83 18.80 -4.52
N ARG A 134 21.10 19.91 -4.31
CA ARG A 134 21.69 21.27 -4.30
C ARG A 134 22.61 21.50 -3.10
N ALA A 135 22.26 20.98 -1.93
CA ALA A 135 23.08 21.10 -0.72
C ALA A 135 24.48 20.50 -0.93
N ILE A 136 24.57 19.35 -1.59
CA ILE A 136 25.83 18.65 -1.83
C ILE A 136 26.58 19.21 -3.04
N ASN A 137 25.88 19.40 -4.17
CA ASN A 137 26.54 19.72 -5.44
C ASN A 137 26.87 21.20 -5.60
N GLU A 138 26.00 22.10 -5.11
CA GLU A 138 26.13 23.55 -5.30
C GLU A 138 26.72 24.24 -4.06
N ILE A 139 26.23 23.87 -2.87
CA ILE A 139 26.57 24.57 -1.60
C ILE A 139 27.70 23.86 -0.82
N ARG A 140 27.89 22.55 -1.08
CA ARG A 140 28.87 21.67 -0.43
C ARG A 140 28.72 21.65 1.11
N LEU A 141 27.51 21.42 1.59
CA LEU A 141 27.24 21.22 3.03
C LEU A 141 27.78 19.85 3.49
N ILE A 142 28.27 19.78 4.73
CA ILE A 142 28.92 18.58 5.29
C ILE A 142 28.00 17.89 6.30
N ARG A 143 27.98 16.55 6.30
CA ARG A 143 27.22 15.76 7.27
C ARG A 143 27.83 15.85 8.67
N ALA A 144 26.99 15.93 9.71
CA ALA A 144 27.43 16.06 11.09
C ALA A 144 28.40 14.95 11.58
N GLU A 145 28.31 13.74 11.02
CA GLU A 145 29.21 12.61 11.33
C GLU A 145 30.69 12.86 10.93
N SER A 146 30.94 13.75 9.96
CA SER A 146 32.29 14.10 9.50
C SER A 146 33.02 15.09 10.43
N ILE A 147 32.32 15.73 11.37
CA ILE A 147 32.90 16.82 12.19
C ILE A 147 33.78 16.26 13.33
N ASN A 148 33.63 14.98 13.69
CA ASN A 148 34.43 14.35 14.74
C ASN A 148 35.71 13.64 14.26
N ALA A 149 36.00 13.65 12.95
CA ALA A 149 37.24 13.10 12.42
C ALA A 149 38.26 14.22 12.18
N ASN A 150 38.77 14.84 13.24
CA ASN A 150 40.02 15.59 13.21
C ASN A 150 40.57 15.76 14.64
N LEU A 151 41.28 14.74 15.12
CA LEU A 151 42.44 14.98 15.98
C LEU A 151 43.61 14.15 15.44
N ASP A 152 44.69 14.87 15.19
CA ASP A 152 45.96 14.53 14.54
C ASP A 152 46.57 13.13 14.77
N THR A 153 47.00 12.55 13.64
CA THR A 153 48.38 12.14 13.32
C THR A 153 49.33 11.80 14.48
N MET A 154 49.70 10.52 14.63
CA MET A 154 51.08 10.04 14.50
C MET A 154 51.29 8.57 14.92
N LEU A 155 52.10 7.89 14.10
CA LEU A 155 52.94 6.70 14.31
C LEU A 155 52.32 5.31 14.15
N ASN A 156 52.61 4.77 12.96
CA ASN A 156 52.74 3.36 12.63
C ASN A 156 53.22 2.51 13.82
N ARG A 157 52.41 1.52 14.19
CA ARG A 157 52.88 0.25 14.74
C ARG A 157 52.33 -0.85 13.85
N GLU A 158 53.22 -1.44 13.06
CA GLU A 158 52.99 -2.77 12.52
C GLU A 158 52.87 -3.75 13.70
N THR A 159 51.77 -4.50 13.77
CA THR A 159 51.67 -5.68 14.62
C THR A 159 51.67 -6.92 13.76
N ASN A 160 52.55 -7.85 14.14
CA ASN A 160 52.81 -9.10 13.46
C ASN A 160 51.56 -9.99 13.33
N SER A 161 51.61 -10.92 12.38
CA SER A 161 50.65 -12.00 12.19
C SER A 161 51.06 -13.23 13.01
N PHE A 162 50.78 -13.25 14.32
CA PHE A 162 50.71 -14.50 15.08
C PHE A 162 49.92 -14.28 16.38
N ILE A 163 48.72 -14.88 16.48
CA ILE A 163 48.00 -15.04 17.74
C ILE A 163 47.65 -16.51 17.90
N ASP A 164 48.02 -17.01 19.07
CA ASP A 164 47.96 -18.36 19.59
C ASP A 164 46.52 -18.88 19.72
N ASN A 165 46.33 -20.17 19.40
CA ASN A 165 45.06 -20.90 19.50
C ASN A 165 44.78 -21.33 20.95
N SER A 166 44.82 -20.40 21.91
CA SER A 166 44.47 -20.74 23.29
C SER A 166 42.95 -20.67 23.48
N GLU A 167 42.38 -21.81 23.88
CA GLU A 167 41.09 -22.01 24.55
C GLU A 167 40.53 -20.73 25.21
N VAL A 168 39.32 -20.33 24.80
CA VAL A 168 38.59 -19.25 25.48
C VAL A 168 38.07 -19.78 26.81
N VAL A 169 38.81 -19.55 27.90
CA VAL A 169 38.42 -19.94 29.26
C VAL A 169 37.74 -18.76 29.96
N GLY A 170 36.62 -19.01 30.67
CA GLY A 170 35.94 -18.01 31.51
C GLY A 170 34.58 -17.49 31.02
N ARG A 171 33.90 -18.17 30.07
CA ARG A 171 32.55 -17.82 29.59
C ARG A 171 31.43 -18.80 30.01
N GLU A 172 31.72 -19.68 30.96
CA GLU A 172 30.77 -20.70 31.44
C GLU A 172 29.49 -20.06 32.03
N ASP A 173 29.60 -18.89 32.65
CA ASP A 173 28.48 -18.16 33.25
C ASP A 173 27.55 -17.56 32.18
N HIS A 174 28.09 -16.97 31.10
CA HIS A 174 27.27 -16.41 30.01
C HIS A 174 26.58 -17.52 29.21
N VAL A 175 27.27 -18.65 28.97
CA VAL A 175 26.65 -19.84 28.37
C VAL A 175 25.49 -20.33 29.24
N SER A 176 25.66 -20.34 30.57
CA SER A 176 24.61 -20.73 31.51
C SER A 176 23.44 -19.75 31.51
N GLU A 177 23.68 -18.44 31.40
CA GLU A 177 22.64 -17.40 31.32
C GLU A 177 21.82 -17.49 30.02
N ILE A 178 22.46 -17.77 28.88
CA ILE A 178 21.77 -18.04 27.61
C ILE A 178 20.95 -19.34 27.71
N VAL A 179 21.53 -20.40 28.26
CA VAL A 179 20.83 -21.68 28.48
C VAL A 179 19.61 -21.44 29.37
N GLU A 180 19.70 -20.63 30.42
CA GLU A 180 18.60 -20.33 31.33
C GLU A 180 17.50 -19.48 30.65
N LEU A 181 17.87 -18.44 29.89
CA LEU A 181 16.94 -17.63 29.09
C LEU A 181 16.18 -18.47 28.04
N VAL A 182 16.87 -19.44 27.44
CA VAL A 182 16.32 -20.34 26.41
C VAL A 182 15.49 -21.49 27.02
N THR A 183 15.85 -22.00 28.20
CA THR A 183 15.19 -23.19 28.81
C THR A 183 14.05 -22.87 29.77
N ASN A 184 14.02 -21.69 30.42
CA ASN A 184 12.94 -21.30 31.33
C ASN A 184 11.66 -20.76 30.61
N SER A 185 11.65 -20.70 29.28
CA SER A 185 10.49 -20.23 28.52
C SER A 185 9.59 -21.40 28.08
N THR A 186 8.53 -21.67 28.86
CA THR A 186 7.55 -22.74 28.63
C THR A 186 6.57 -22.45 27.48
N SER A 187 7.00 -21.86 26.36
CA SER A 187 6.10 -21.56 25.24
C SER A 187 6.79 -21.70 23.89
N GLU A 188 6.01 -21.97 22.85
CA GLU A 188 6.31 -21.90 21.41
C GLU A 188 6.83 -20.51 20.98
N LYS A 189 7.88 -19.99 21.63
CA LYS A 189 8.43 -18.65 21.45
C LYS A 189 9.66 -18.70 20.56
N LEU A 190 9.66 -17.76 19.62
CA LEU A 190 10.78 -17.35 18.77
C LEU A 190 12.05 -17.14 19.61
N SER A 191 13.06 -18.00 19.46
CA SER A 191 14.39 -17.78 20.01
C SER A 191 15.18 -16.91 19.03
N VAL A 192 15.52 -15.68 19.41
CA VAL A 192 16.32 -14.75 18.57
C VAL A 192 17.74 -14.68 19.13
N ILE A 193 18.73 -15.03 18.32
CA ILE A 193 20.14 -15.03 18.71
C ILE A 193 20.92 -14.07 17.80
N PRO A 194 21.32 -12.89 18.31
CA PRO A 194 22.18 -11.97 17.57
C PRO A 194 23.67 -12.34 17.76
N ILE A 195 24.40 -12.54 16.66
CA ILE A 195 25.85 -12.79 16.71
C ILE A 195 26.60 -11.45 16.79
N VAL A 196 27.48 -11.27 17.79
CA VAL A 196 28.14 -9.97 18.10
C VAL A 196 29.65 -9.97 17.77
N GLY A 197 30.18 -11.07 17.22
CA GLY A 197 31.58 -11.19 16.76
C GLY A 197 32.57 -11.57 17.86
N MET A 198 33.88 -11.49 17.60
CA MET A 198 34.93 -12.08 18.45
C MET A 198 34.90 -11.62 19.92
N ALA A 199 34.47 -10.39 20.21
CA ALA A 199 34.38 -9.85 21.57
C ALA A 199 33.03 -10.09 22.27
N GLY A 200 32.01 -10.65 21.59
CA GLY A 200 30.66 -10.88 22.11
C GLY A 200 30.16 -12.32 21.91
N GLU A 201 28.84 -12.50 21.86
CA GLU A 201 28.14 -13.78 21.64
C GLU A 201 28.57 -14.43 20.30
N GLN A 202 29.06 -15.66 20.36
CA GLN A 202 29.59 -16.40 19.22
C GLN A 202 28.65 -17.55 18.84
N ILE A 203 28.57 -17.86 17.56
CA ILE A 203 27.64 -18.90 17.07
C ILE A 203 27.91 -20.29 17.66
N LYS A 204 29.13 -20.55 18.14
CA LYS A 204 29.50 -21.79 18.84
C LYS A 204 28.70 -22.04 20.13
N GLU A 205 28.22 -20.98 20.78
CA GLU A 205 27.43 -21.08 22.01
C GLU A 205 26.08 -21.79 21.73
N LEU A 206 25.56 -21.67 20.49
CA LEU A 206 24.40 -22.41 20.00
C LEU A 206 24.64 -23.93 19.92
N GLY A 207 25.90 -24.35 19.81
CA GLY A 207 26.30 -25.75 19.71
C GLY A 207 25.86 -26.60 20.91
N CYS A 208 25.78 -25.99 22.09
CA CYS A 208 25.43 -26.68 23.33
C CYS A 208 23.90 -26.75 23.59
N LEU A 209 23.10 -26.00 22.82
CA LEU A 209 21.66 -25.81 23.06
C LEU A 209 20.80 -26.89 22.37
N ASN A 210 20.94 -28.15 22.79
CA ASN A 210 20.26 -29.30 22.15
C ASN A 210 18.75 -29.40 22.45
N GLN A 211 18.25 -28.64 23.44
CA GLN A 211 16.83 -28.64 23.82
C GLN A 211 15.99 -27.60 23.08
N LEU A 212 16.61 -26.83 22.18
CA LEU A 212 15.90 -25.85 21.34
C LEU A 212 14.76 -26.52 20.57
N SER A 213 13.60 -25.88 20.59
CA SER A 213 12.39 -26.35 19.92
C SER A 213 11.58 -25.17 19.38
N GLY A 214 10.76 -25.42 18.36
CA GLY A 214 9.94 -24.37 17.75
C GLY A 214 10.69 -23.59 16.68
N GLU A 215 10.84 -22.27 16.87
CA GLU A 215 11.37 -21.33 15.89
C GLU A 215 12.68 -20.68 16.37
N LEU A 216 13.66 -20.57 15.47
CA LEU A 216 14.97 -19.97 15.73
C LEU A 216 15.33 -18.96 14.66
N ASP A 217 15.64 -17.75 15.10
CA ASP A 217 16.18 -16.67 14.28
C ASP A 217 17.65 -16.47 14.64
N ILE A 218 18.55 -16.70 13.68
CA ILE A 218 19.97 -16.38 13.82
C ILE A 218 20.24 -15.13 13.02
N ARG A 219 20.62 -14.05 13.72
CA ARG A 219 20.86 -12.74 13.11
C ARG A 219 22.31 -12.36 13.14
N ARG A 220 22.67 -11.47 12.21
CA ARG A 220 24.01 -10.92 12.07
C ARG A 220 25.05 -11.98 11.70
N LEU A 221 24.66 -12.89 10.81
CA LEU A 221 25.53 -13.97 10.33
C LEU A 221 26.77 -13.45 9.61
N GLU A 222 26.80 -12.16 9.27
CA GLU A 222 28.01 -11.49 8.79
C GLU A 222 29.21 -11.52 9.72
N ASN A 223 28.98 -11.78 11.01
CA ASN A 223 30.03 -11.81 12.02
C ASN A 223 30.68 -13.19 12.18
N VAL A 224 30.18 -14.22 11.48
CA VAL A 224 30.73 -15.59 11.50
C VAL A 224 31.90 -15.67 10.53
N ARG A 225 33.06 -16.21 10.96
CA ARG A 225 34.32 -16.09 10.20
C ARG A 225 34.53 -17.12 9.11
N ASP A 226 34.00 -18.33 9.26
CA ASP A 226 34.22 -19.42 8.31
C ASP A 226 33.20 -20.56 8.50
N GLN A 227 33.31 -21.58 7.64
CA GLN A 227 32.46 -22.77 7.67
C GLN A 227 32.59 -23.57 8.98
N GLU A 228 33.76 -23.63 9.61
CA GLU A 228 33.97 -24.44 10.81
C GLU A 228 33.36 -23.76 12.05
N GLU A 229 33.49 -22.44 12.15
CA GLU A 229 32.77 -21.65 13.14
C GLU A 229 31.26 -21.82 12.98
N ALA A 230 30.74 -21.73 11.75
CA ALA A 230 29.32 -21.96 11.48
C ALA A 230 28.88 -23.40 11.84
N ARG A 231 29.70 -24.41 11.55
CA ARG A 231 29.41 -25.82 11.87
C ARG A 231 29.32 -26.06 13.38
N SER A 232 30.07 -25.31 14.19
CA SER A 232 30.02 -25.41 15.66
C SER A 232 28.63 -25.10 16.25
N ALA A 233 27.76 -24.45 15.48
CA ALA A 233 26.36 -24.22 15.85
C ALA A 233 25.55 -25.51 15.97
N ASN A 234 25.99 -26.63 15.39
CA ASN A 234 25.36 -27.95 15.46
C ASN A 234 23.84 -27.93 15.23
N LEU A 235 23.38 -27.29 14.14
CA LEU A 235 21.94 -27.21 13.83
C LEU A 235 21.35 -28.57 13.42
N ALA A 236 22.18 -29.43 12.82
CA ALA A 236 21.78 -30.76 12.36
C ALA A 236 21.33 -31.74 13.46
N ILE A 237 21.66 -31.49 14.73
CA ILE A 237 21.22 -32.34 15.86
C ILE A 237 19.97 -31.81 16.58
N LYS A 238 19.51 -30.60 16.23
CA LYS A 238 18.38 -29.92 16.88
C LYS A 238 17.04 -30.39 16.32
N ALA A 239 16.71 -31.66 16.53
CA ALA A 239 15.56 -32.34 15.91
C ALA A 239 14.17 -31.79 16.28
N LYS A 240 14.06 -31.02 17.37
CA LYS A 240 12.79 -30.42 17.83
C LYS A 240 12.47 -29.07 17.16
N MET A 241 13.35 -28.60 16.28
CA MET A 241 13.19 -27.35 15.55
C MET A 241 12.25 -27.52 14.35
N ASN A 242 11.25 -26.66 14.26
CA ASN A 242 10.30 -26.63 13.15
C ASN A 242 10.64 -25.56 12.12
N GLN A 243 11.23 -24.44 12.56
CA GLN A 243 11.56 -23.31 11.71
C GLN A 243 12.91 -22.70 12.06
N VAL A 244 13.67 -22.36 11.03
CA VAL A 244 14.96 -21.68 11.16
C VAL A 244 14.99 -20.51 10.17
N ARG A 245 15.44 -19.35 10.65
CA ARG A 245 15.61 -18.14 9.85
C ARG A 245 17.04 -17.62 10.00
N PHE A 246 17.70 -17.40 8.88
CA PHE A 246 19.06 -16.91 8.80
C PHE A 246 19.05 -15.47 8.26
N TYR A 247 19.66 -14.54 8.99
CA TYR A 247 19.70 -13.12 8.62
C TYR A 247 21.13 -12.59 8.57
N TRP A 248 21.46 -11.99 7.44
CA TRP A 248 22.61 -11.12 7.25
C TRP A 248 22.16 -9.66 7.20
N SER A 249 23.05 -8.75 7.61
CA SER A 249 22.78 -7.32 7.49
C SER A 249 22.89 -6.83 6.04
N LEU A 250 21.97 -5.97 5.61
CA LEU A 250 21.96 -5.33 4.28
C LEU A 250 22.81 -4.05 4.19
N TYR A 251 23.71 -3.78 5.16
CA TYR A 251 24.46 -2.53 5.19
C TYR A 251 25.48 -2.41 4.04
N PRO A 252 25.58 -1.24 3.38
CA PRO A 252 26.43 -1.04 2.20
C PRO A 252 27.94 -1.27 2.42
N ASP A 253 28.43 -1.15 3.66
CA ASP A 253 29.85 -1.35 4.00
C ASP A 253 30.32 -2.81 3.84
N ARG A 254 29.41 -3.77 3.63
CA ARG A 254 29.74 -5.18 3.38
C ARG A 254 30.39 -5.46 2.02
N LYS A 255 30.19 -4.60 1.02
CA LYS A 255 30.63 -4.84 -0.37
C LYS A 255 32.15 -4.78 -0.58
N VAL A 256 32.94 -4.49 0.46
CA VAL A 256 34.38 -4.16 0.32
C VAL A 256 35.34 -5.34 0.59
N ASN A 257 34.91 -6.41 1.27
CA ASN A 257 35.81 -7.52 1.64
C ASN A 257 35.17 -8.89 1.40
N HIS A 258 35.98 -9.86 0.94
CA HIS A 258 35.65 -11.27 0.70
C HIS A 258 34.49 -11.80 1.57
N CYS A 259 33.28 -11.87 1.00
CA CYS A 259 32.13 -12.44 1.69
C CYS A 259 32.31 -13.96 1.81
N ASN A 260 32.52 -14.43 3.04
CA ASN A 260 32.54 -15.84 3.41
C ASN A 260 31.13 -16.43 3.58
N ASP A 261 30.08 -15.70 3.18
CA ASP A 261 28.67 -16.10 3.35
C ASP A 261 28.39 -17.51 2.84
N GLU A 262 28.97 -17.88 1.69
CA GLU A 262 28.83 -19.23 1.12
C GLU A 262 29.36 -20.30 2.08
N GLU A 263 30.55 -20.09 2.64
CA GLU A 263 31.18 -21.00 3.60
C GLU A 263 30.37 -21.08 4.89
N VAL A 264 29.91 -19.93 5.40
CA VAL A 264 29.08 -19.84 6.61
C VAL A 264 27.77 -20.60 6.40
N LEU A 265 27.04 -20.32 5.33
CA LEU A 265 25.76 -20.96 5.05
C LEU A 265 25.91 -22.47 4.78
N GLU A 266 27.01 -22.92 4.15
CA GLU A 266 27.34 -24.34 4.02
C GLU A 266 27.54 -25.02 5.39
N GLY A 267 28.13 -24.31 6.38
CA GLY A 267 28.32 -24.80 7.74
C GLY A 267 27.03 -24.90 8.58
N LEU A 268 26.01 -24.08 8.27
CA LEU A 268 24.75 -23.96 9.03
C LEU A 268 23.70 -25.04 8.73
N CYS A 269 24.11 -26.23 8.28
CA CYS A 269 23.22 -27.32 7.87
C CYS A 269 22.11 -27.62 8.91
N PRO A 270 20.83 -27.32 8.60
CA PRO A 270 19.70 -27.57 9.50
C PRO A 270 19.33 -29.05 9.62
N HIS A 271 18.56 -29.41 10.66
CA HIS A 271 18.00 -30.76 10.78
C HIS A 271 16.98 -31.07 9.66
N GLN A 272 16.96 -32.30 9.16
CA GLN A 272 16.10 -32.76 8.04
C GLN A 272 14.57 -32.72 8.31
N ASN A 273 14.16 -32.50 9.57
CA ASN A 273 12.74 -32.46 9.99
C ASN A 273 12.17 -31.04 9.93
N LEU A 274 12.96 -30.09 9.41
CA LEU A 274 12.57 -28.69 9.30
C LEU A 274 11.32 -28.54 8.43
N LYS A 275 10.36 -27.73 8.91
CA LYS A 275 9.13 -27.41 8.19
C LYS A 275 9.20 -26.07 7.46
N SER A 276 9.97 -25.11 7.96
CA SER A 276 10.12 -23.79 7.35
C SER A 276 11.56 -23.29 7.40
N LEU A 277 12.06 -22.78 6.28
CA LEU A 277 13.38 -22.18 6.15
C LEU A 277 13.25 -20.75 5.60
N LYS A 278 13.87 -19.77 6.27
CA LYS A 278 14.07 -18.42 5.73
C LYS A 278 15.55 -18.09 5.62
N ILE A 279 15.97 -17.53 4.50
CA ILE A 279 17.30 -16.94 4.29
C ILE A 279 17.09 -15.49 3.84
N ASP A 280 17.78 -14.56 4.48
CA ASP A 280 17.57 -13.11 4.29
C ASP A 280 18.91 -12.38 4.26
N GLY A 281 19.17 -11.62 3.20
CA GLY A 281 20.40 -10.82 3.02
C GLY A 281 21.65 -11.59 2.63
N PHE A 282 21.53 -12.84 2.22
CA PHE A 282 22.66 -13.70 1.84
C PHE A 282 23.37 -13.16 0.58
N SER A 283 24.64 -12.81 0.71
CA SER A 283 25.40 -12.16 -0.37
C SER A 283 26.36 -13.10 -1.12
N GLY A 284 26.24 -14.42 -0.92
CA GLY A 284 26.99 -15.43 -1.66
C GLY A 284 26.44 -15.68 -3.07
N LYS A 285 27.26 -16.24 -3.94
CA LYS A 285 26.90 -16.53 -5.34
C LYS A 285 26.11 -17.82 -5.50
N LYS A 286 26.30 -18.78 -4.59
CA LYS A 286 25.71 -20.12 -4.65
C LYS A 286 25.08 -20.50 -3.33
N PHE A 287 23.94 -21.17 -3.42
CA PHE A 287 23.30 -21.82 -2.29
C PHE A 287 24.06 -23.09 -1.88
N PRO A 288 23.97 -23.48 -0.59
CA PRO A 288 24.73 -24.58 -0.05
C PRO A 288 24.25 -25.93 -0.57
N SER A 289 25.16 -26.90 -0.58
CA SER A 289 24.89 -28.24 -1.11
C SER A 289 23.79 -28.98 -0.35
N TRP A 290 23.64 -28.69 0.94
CA TRP A 290 22.64 -29.32 1.78
C TRP A 290 21.20 -28.94 1.42
N MET A 291 20.93 -27.80 0.75
CA MET A 291 19.57 -27.47 0.29
C MET A 291 19.04 -28.45 -0.76
N SER A 292 19.94 -29.10 -1.50
CA SER A 292 19.61 -30.15 -2.47
C SER A 292 19.46 -31.54 -1.81
N SER A 293 19.59 -31.64 -0.49
CA SER A 293 19.43 -32.90 0.26
C SER A 293 17.96 -33.25 0.53
N HIS A 294 17.73 -34.38 1.19
CA HIS A 294 16.38 -34.88 1.51
C HIS A 294 15.78 -34.12 2.70
N PHE A 295 14.99 -33.08 2.40
CA PHE A 295 14.11 -32.42 3.36
C PHE A 295 12.66 -32.87 3.13
N ASP A 296 12.32 -34.04 3.65
CA ASP A 296 11.02 -34.69 3.36
C ASP A 296 9.82 -33.96 3.98
N TYR A 297 10.04 -33.12 4.99
CA TYR A 297 8.99 -32.42 5.75
C TYR A 297 8.94 -30.91 5.53
N LEU A 298 9.77 -30.37 4.63
CA LEU A 298 9.85 -28.93 4.41
C LEU A 298 8.62 -28.44 3.64
N ILE A 299 7.87 -27.54 4.27
CA ILE A 299 6.58 -27.00 3.79
C ILE A 299 6.77 -25.63 3.14
N GLN A 300 7.66 -24.81 3.68
CA GLN A 300 7.86 -23.44 3.25
C GLN A 300 9.33 -23.07 3.14
N ILE A 301 9.69 -22.39 2.04
CA ILE A 301 11.00 -21.77 1.86
C ILE A 301 10.79 -20.31 1.47
N ASN A 302 11.51 -19.41 2.13
CA ASN A 302 11.55 -17.99 1.80
C ASN A 302 13.01 -17.52 1.65
N LEU A 303 13.37 -17.04 0.47
CA LEU A 303 14.68 -16.49 0.16
C LEU A 303 14.48 -15.01 -0.16
N GLU A 304 15.03 -14.12 0.66
CA GLU A 304 14.87 -12.66 0.51
C GLU A 304 16.24 -11.98 0.43
N ASP A 305 16.31 -10.94 -0.40
CA ASP A 305 17.46 -10.05 -0.56
C ASP A 305 18.80 -10.77 -0.78
N CYS A 306 18.76 -11.80 -1.62
CA CYS A 306 19.91 -12.60 -2.05
C CYS A 306 20.57 -12.02 -3.33
N GLU A 307 20.98 -10.75 -3.30
CA GLU A 307 21.27 -9.95 -4.51
C GLU A 307 22.32 -10.57 -5.46
N ASN A 308 23.40 -11.12 -4.90
CA ASN A 308 24.56 -11.63 -5.65
C ASN A 308 24.42 -13.11 -6.08
N CYS A 309 23.29 -13.77 -5.77
CA CYS A 309 23.09 -15.16 -6.16
C CYS A 309 22.99 -15.28 -7.69
N GLU A 310 23.88 -16.10 -8.27
CA GLU A 310 23.91 -16.33 -9.72
C GLU A 310 22.89 -17.39 -10.16
N GLN A 311 22.43 -18.24 -9.22
CA GLN A 311 21.52 -19.37 -9.47
C GLN A 311 20.53 -19.58 -8.31
N VAL A 312 19.33 -20.06 -8.64
CA VAL A 312 18.34 -20.52 -7.65
C VAL A 312 18.69 -21.93 -7.16
N PRO A 313 18.34 -22.31 -5.90
CA PRO A 313 18.62 -23.64 -5.38
C PRO A 313 17.75 -24.72 -6.03
N THR A 314 18.22 -25.96 -6.03
CA THR A 314 17.45 -27.12 -6.52
C THR A 314 16.38 -27.50 -5.52
N LEU A 315 15.12 -27.25 -5.85
CA LEU A 315 13.98 -27.44 -4.95
C LEU A 315 12.88 -28.35 -5.53
N GLY A 316 12.94 -28.69 -6.81
CA GLY A 316 11.87 -29.42 -7.50
C GLY A 316 11.64 -30.85 -7.00
N HIS A 317 12.61 -31.46 -6.30
CA HIS A 317 12.48 -32.80 -5.70
C HIS A 317 11.76 -32.82 -4.36
N LEU A 318 11.50 -31.67 -3.74
CA LEU A 318 10.95 -31.60 -2.38
C LEU A 318 9.47 -32.05 -2.35
N PRO A 319 9.12 -33.12 -1.59
CA PRO A 319 7.80 -33.75 -1.70
C PRO A 319 6.68 -32.98 -0.99
N CYS A 320 7.00 -32.25 0.09
CA CYS A 320 6.02 -31.58 0.95
C CYS A 320 6.00 -30.05 0.80
N LEU A 321 6.82 -29.48 -0.08
CA LEU A 321 6.94 -28.03 -0.25
C LEU A 321 5.62 -27.48 -0.80
N LYS A 322 4.95 -26.62 -0.03
CA LYS A 322 3.67 -25.99 -0.38
C LYS A 322 3.83 -24.52 -0.76
N ALA A 323 4.80 -23.82 -0.17
CA ALA A 323 5.01 -22.40 -0.39
C ALA A 323 6.49 -22.10 -0.67
N LEU A 324 6.76 -21.41 -1.78
CA LEU A 324 8.09 -20.98 -2.17
C LEU A 324 8.08 -19.50 -2.55
N GLU A 325 8.88 -18.71 -1.84
CA GLU A 325 9.08 -17.30 -2.10
C GLU A 325 10.56 -17.02 -2.36
N ILE A 326 10.84 -16.38 -3.50
CA ILE A 326 12.18 -15.97 -3.92
C ILE A 326 12.12 -14.48 -4.26
N LYS A 327 12.82 -13.66 -3.49
CA LYS A 327 12.80 -12.21 -3.57
C LYS A 327 14.22 -11.64 -3.60
N GLY A 328 14.44 -10.60 -4.40
CA GLY A 328 15.70 -9.84 -4.40
C GLY A 328 16.90 -10.63 -4.90
N MET A 329 16.71 -11.54 -5.87
CA MET A 329 17.78 -12.29 -6.53
C MET A 329 18.14 -11.64 -7.87
N ASP A 330 18.81 -10.49 -7.80
CA ASP A 330 19.04 -9.61 -8.94
C ASP A 330 19.99 -10.20 -9.99
N ASP A 331 20.96 -11.03 -9.60
CA ASP A 331 21.98 -11.61 -10.49
C ASP A 331 21.57 -12.89 -11.22
N VAL A 332 20.41 -13.48 -10.87
CA VAL A 332 19.88 -14.66 -11.56
C VAL A 332 19.40 -14.27 -12.97
N THR A 333 19.99 -14.90 -13.99
CA THR A 333 19.67 -14.62 -15.40
C THR A 333 18.74 -15.64 -16.05
N CYS A 334 18.76 -16.89 -15.58
CA CYS A 334 17.99 -17.99 -16.12
C CYS A 334 17.52 -18.90 -14.97
N ILE A 335 16.28 -19.39 -15.06
CA ILE A 335 15.75 -20.46 -14.20
C ILE A 335 15.49 -21.68 -15.08
N GLY A 336 16.23 -22.75 -14.88
CA GLY A 336 16.20 -23.98 -15.65
C GLY A 336 16.41 -25.22 -14.81
N VAL A 337 17.22 -26.15 -15.32
CA VAL A 337 17.41 -27.50 -14.75
C VAL A 337 17.93 -27.47 -13.31
N GLU A 338 18.68 -26.42 -12.95
CA GLU A 338 19.21 -26.20 -11.60
C GLU A 338 18.12 -25.98 -10.55
N PHE A 339 16.97 -25.42 -10.93
CA PHE A 339 15.84 -25.21 -10.04
C PHE A 339 15.02 -26.49 -9.83
N TYR A 340 14.80 -27.21 -10.94
CA TYR A 340 13.94 -28.39 -10.99
C TYR A 340 14.62 -29.65 -10.46
N GLY A 341 15.90 -29.84 -10.78
CA GLY A 341 16.61 -31.09 -10.55
C GLY A 341 16.32 -32.16 -11.61
N MET A 342 17.23 -33.14 -11.76
CA MET A 342 17.24 -34.08 -12.89
C MET A 342 16.61 -35.46 -12.63
N ARG A 343 16.23 -35.78 -11.38
CA ARG A 343 15.99 -37.18 -10.97
C ARG A 343 14.54 -37.51 -10.56
N SER A 344 13.58 -36.67 -10.88
CA SER A 344 12.17 -36.91 -10.53
C SER A 344 11.24 -36.93 -11.75
N ASN A 345 10.28 -37.85 -11.74
CA ASN A 345 9.18 -37.88 -12.72
C ASN A 345 8.14 -36.78 -12.45
N VAL A 346 8.02 -36.33 -11.20
CA VAL A 346 7.08 -35.30 -10.75
C VAL A 346 7.85 -34.20 -10.03
N LEU A 347 7.80 -32.99 -10.56
CA LEU A 347 8.48 -31.83 -9.99
C LEU A 347 7.48 -30.96 -9.24
N PHE A 348 7.88 -30.51 -8.04
CA PHE A 348 7.06 -29.70 -7.14
C PHE A 348 5.67 -30.32 -6.87
N PRO A 349 5.61 -31.57 -6.37
CA PRO A 349 4.37 -32.35 -6.28
C PRO A 349 3.29 -31.73 -5.36
N ALA A 350 3.68 -30.95 -4.35
CA ALA A 350 2.77 -30.36 -3.37
C ALA A 350 2.72 -28.82 -3.40
N LEU A 351 3.44 -28.18 -4.33
CA LEU A 351 3.59 -26.72 -4.33
C LEU A 351 2.27 -26.05 -4.68
N ARG A 352 1.82 -25.13 -3.83
CA ARG A 352 0.55 -24.39 -3.94
C ARG A 352 0.78 -22.93 -4.26
N THR A 353 1.79 -22.31 -3.65
CA THR A 353 2.14 -20.91 -3.88
C THR A 353 3.58 -20.77 -4.35
N LEU A 354 3.78 -20.03 -5.43
CA LEU A 354 5.09 -19.71 -5.99
C LEU A 354 5.20 -18.20 -6.21
N THR A 355 6.23 -17.58 -5.63
CA THR A 355 6.48 -16.14 -5.76
C THR A 355 7.90 -15.87 -6.23
N PHE A 356 8.03 -15.11 -7.31
CA PHE A 356 9.26 -14.47 -7.74
C PHE A 356 9.09 -12.95 -7.62
N ARG A 357 9.98 -12.26 -6.90
CA ARG A 357 9.95 -10.80 -6.78
C ARG A 357 11.34 -10.18 -6.92
N GLY A 358 11.48 -9.11 -7.70
CA GLY A 358 12.74 -8.39 -7.78
C GLY A 358 13.87 -9.29 -8.27
N MET A 359 13.68 -9.89 -9.46
CA MET A 359 14.72 -10.64 -10.15
C MET A 359 15.12 -9.85 -11.40
N LYS A 360 15.86 -8.75 -11.19
CA LYS A 360 16.02 -7.70 -12.21
C LYS A 360 16.70 -8.16 -13.50
N LYS A 361 17.66 -9.10 -13.43
CA LYS A 361 18.38 -9.63 -14.61
C LYS A 361 17.79 -10.93 -15.15
N LEU A 362 16.67 -11.42 -14.60
CA LEU A 362 16.07 -12.67 -15.05
C LEU A 362 15.52 -12.50 -16.47
N VAL A 363 16.08 -13.22 -17.43
CA VAL A 363 15.67 -13.18 -18.84
C VAL A 363 14.79 -14.37 -19.23
N GLU A 364 15.06 -15.54 -18.67
CA GLU A 364 14.44 -16.79 -19.11
C GLU A 364 14.05 -17.67 -17.93
N TRP A 365 12.79 -18.08 -17.88
CA TRP A 365 12.31 -19.18 -17.06
C TRP A 365 11.90 -20.33 -17.98
N LYS A 366 12.75 -21.37 -18.02
CA LYS A 366 12.60 -22.50 -18.94
C LYS A 366 11.49 -23.44 -18.50
N ASP A 367 10.78 -24.00 -19.48
CA ASP A 367 9.80 -25.04 -19.22
C ASP A 367 10.51 -26.31 -18.76
N ALA A 368 10.14 -26.80 -17.57
CA ALA A 368 10.70 -28.03 -17.01
C ALA A 368 10.52 -29.25 -17.92
N LEU A 369 9.45 -29.29 -18.71
CA LEU A 369 9.19 -30.39 -19.65
C LEU A 369 10.15 -30.36 -20.86
N GLU A 370 10.74 -29.21 -21.17
CA GLU A 370 11.73 -29.07 -22.25
C GLU A 370 13.15 -29.38 -21.76
N VAL A 371 13.47 -29.09 -20.49
CA VAL A 371 14.83 -29.18 -19.96
C VAL A 371 15.08 -30.37 -19.03
N THR A 372 14.04 -31.12 -18.66
CA THR A 372 14.15 -32.28 -17.76
C THR A 372 13.42 -33.50 -18.32
N SER A 373 13.66 -34.68 -17.73
CA SER A 373 12.88 -35.90 -18.03
C SER A 373 11.56 -35.99 -17.26
N ALA A 374 11.14 -34.94 -16.56
CA ALA A 374 9.91 -34.93 -15.80
C ALA A 374 8.68 -35.05 -16.71
N ARG A 375 7.64 -35.71 -16.20
CA ARG A 375 6.36 -35.85 -16.91
C ARG A 375 5.29 -34.90 -16.42
N VAL A 376 5.39 -34.48 -15.15
CA VAL A 376 4.41 -33.63 -14.49
C VAL A 376 5.16 -32.58 -13.68
N VAL A 377 4.75 -31.32 -13.83
CA VAL A 377 5.37 -30.16 -13.17
C VAL A 377 4.24 -29.31 -12.61
N PHE A 378 4.35 -28.89 -11.35
CA PHE A 378 3.35 -28.06 -10.66
C PHE A 378 1.91 -28.63 -10.63
N PRO A 379 1.69 -29.91 -10.25
CA PRO A 379 0.36 -30.52 -10.24
C PRO A 379 -0.61 -29.94 -9.20
N CYS A 380 -0.15 -29.11 -8.26
CA CYS A 380 -0.97 -28.53 -7.20
C CYS A 380 -0.89 -27.01 -7.12
N LEU A 381 -0.26 -26.34 -8.09
CA LEU A 381 0.01 -24.89 -8.00
C LEU A 381 -1.30 -24.11 -8.18
N GLU A 382 -1.68 -23.37 -7.14
CA GLU A 382 -2.93 -22.62 -7.03
C GLU A 382 -2.71 -21.11 -7.21
N GLU A 383 -1.57 -20.59 -6.75
CA GLU A 383 -1.21 -19.17 -6.82
C GLU A 383 0.21 -18.96 -7.35
N LEU A 384 0.31 -18.11 -8.38
CA LEU A 384 1.57 -17.69 -8.98
C LEU A 384 1.69 -16.17 -8.90
N THR A 385 2.77 -15.69 -8.30
CA THR A 385 3.09 -14.27 -8.20
C THR A 385 4.45 -13.97 -8.84
N ILE A 386 4.50 -13.04 -9.79
CA ILE A 386 5.75 -12.58 -10.41
C ILE A 386 5.75 -11.05 -10.39
N LYS A 387 6.69 -10.43 -9.67
CA LYS A 387 6.74 -8.98 -9.48
C LYS A 387 8.14 -8.42 -9.75
N CYS A 388 8.24 -7.30 -10.45
CA CYS A 388 9.52 -6.61 -10.69
C CYS A 388 10.55 -7.55 -11.37
N CYS A 389 10.13 -8.21 -12.45
CA CYS A 389 10.95 -9.11 -13.27
C CYS A 389 10.95 -8.60 -14.73
N GLU A 390 11.39 -7.37 -14.92
CA GLU A 390 11.19 -6.59 -16.16
C GLU A 390 11.88 -7.20 -17.39
N GLN A 391 12.99 -7.92 -17.19
CA GLN A 391 13.76 -8.54 -18.28
C GLN A 391 13.23 -9.92 -18.70
N LEU A 392 12.27 -10.49 -17.96
CA LEU A 392 11.79 -11.85 -18.19
C LEU A 392 11.04 -11.91 -19.52
N LYS A 393 11.55 -12.66 -20.49
CA LYS A 393 10.97 -12.82 -21.84
C LYS A 393 10.39 -14.21 -22.07
N GLY A 394 11.12 -15.24 -21.63
CA GLY A 394 10.71 -16.64 -21.73
C GLY A 394 10.12 -17.13 -20.41
N ALA A 395 8.99 -17.83 -20.46
CA ALA A 395 8.35 -18.42 -19.29
C ALA A 395 7.61 -19.73 -19.64
N PRO A 396 7.36 -20.63 -18.67
CA PRO A 396 6.55 -21.82 -18.87
C PRO A 396 5.09 -21.46 -19.19
N CYS A 397 4.40 -22.35 -19.90
CA CYS A 397 2.99 -22.18 -20.27
C CYS A 397 2.04 -23.21 -19.64
N HIS A 398 2.56 -24.14 -18.83
CA HIS A 398 1.78 -25.25 -18.31
C HIS A 398 1.52 -25.11 -16.80
N PHE A 399 0.36 -24.55 -16.44
CA PHE A 399 -0.11 -24.42 -15.06
C PHE A 399 -1.55 -24.96 -14.91
N PRO A 400 -1.74 -26.28 -14.80
CA PRO A 400 -3.05 -26.91 -14.97
C PRO A 400 -4.10 -26.55 -13.90
N PHE A 401 -3.68 -26.22 -12.67
CA PHE A 401 -4.59 -25.97 -11.54
C PHE A 401 -4.53 -24.53 -11.00
N LEU A 402 -3.92 -23.62 -11.76
CA LEU A 402 -3.71 -22.25 -11.31
C LEU A 402 -5.03 -21.49 -11.16
N GLN A 403 -5.31 -21.01 -9.95
CA GLN A 403 -6.55 -20.29 -9.64
C GLN A 403 -6.34 -18.79 -9.52
N LYS A 404 -5.14 -18.36 -9.10
CA LYS A 404 -4.79 -16.97 -8.87
C LYS A 404 -3.46 -16.61 -9.52
N LEU A 405 -3.45 -15.52 -10.28
CA LEU A 405 -2.26 -14.99 -10.95
C LEU A 405 -2.03 -13.53 -10.55
N ASN A 406 -0.84 -13.19 -10.05
CA ASN A 406 -0.48 -11.81 -9.75
C ASN A 406 0.82 -11.45 -10.47
N ILE A 407 0.74 -10.53 -11.42
CA ILE A 407 1.89 -10.11 -12.24
C ILE A 407 2.09 -8.60 -12.09
N LYS A 408 3.31 -8.16 -11.78
CA LYS A 408 3.70 -6.75 -11.70
C LYS A 408 5.03 -6.50 -12.38
N ASP A 409 5.12 -5.50 -13.25
CA ASP A 409 6.37 -5.06 -13.90
C ASP A 409 7.10 -6.24 -14.58
N VAL A 410 6.40 -6.93 -15.49
CA VAL A 410 6.91 -8.07 -16.28
C VAL A 410 6.74 -7.77 -17.76
N ASN A 411 7.66 -8.27 -18.59
CA ASN A 411 7.58 -8.10 -20.04
C ASN A 411 6.31 -8.76 -20.62
N ASN A 412 5.74 -8.14 -21.66
CA ASN A 412 4.57 -8.67 -22.35
C ASN A 412 4.77 -10.11 -22.88
N THR A 413 5.93 -10.44 -23.46
CA THR A 413 6.13 -11.78 -24.04
C THR A 413 6.08 -12.90 -22.99
N ALA A 414 6.59 -12.65 -21.78
CA ALA A 414 6.51 -13.62 -20.70
C ALA A 414 5.07 -13.74 -20.15
N LEU A 415 4.37 -12.61 -20.03
CA LEU A 415 2.98 -12.57 -19.63
C LEU A 415 2.08 -13.35 -20.61
N GLU A 416 2.29 -13.20 -21.92
CA GLU A 416 1.59 -13.96 -22.96
C GLU A 416 1.80 -15.47 -22.82
N ARG A 417 3.02 -15.90 -22.53
CA ARG A 417 3.34 -17.32 -22.33
C ARG A 417 2.73 -17.89 -21.06
N ILE A 418 2.87 -17.19 -19.92
CA ILE A 418 2.34 -17.65 -18.63
C ILE A 418 0.82 -17.75 -18.66
N SER A 419 0.17 -16.80 -19.31
CA SER A 419 -1.29 -16.74 -19.35
C SER A 419 -1.89 -17.67 -20.41
N SER A 420 -1.07 -18.34 -21.22
CA SER A 420 -1.59 -19.27 -22.22
C SER A 420 -2.23 -20.50 -21.57
N ASN A 421 -3.45 -20.84 -21.98
CA ASN A 421 -4.20 -22.03 -21.56
C ASN A 421 -4.53 -22.14 -20.04
N LEU A 422 -4.67 -21.03 -19.33
CA LEU A 422 -5.08 -21.01 -17.92
C LEU A 422 -6.60 -21.23 -17.73
N THR A 423 -7.06 -22.46 -17.97
CA THR A 423 -8.50 -22.79 -17.94
C THR A 423 -9.12 -22.77 -16.53
N THR A 424 -8.33 -22.94 -15.48
CA THR A 424 -8.77 -23.01 -14.07
C THR A 424 -8.70 -21.67 -13.33
N LEU A 425 -8.24 -20.61 -14.01
CA LEU A 425 -8.00 -19.31 -13.41
C LEU A 425 -9.30 -18.61 -13.00
N LYS A 426 -9.37 -18.17 -11.74
CA LYS A 426 -10.51 -17.45 -11.16
C LYS A 426 -10.20 -15.98 -10.95
N SER A 427 -8.96 -15.65 -10.60
CA SER A 427 -8.55 -14.29 -10.26
C SER A 427 -7.21 -13.95 -10.90
N ALA A 428 -7.11 -12.76 -11.48
CA ALA A 428 -5.85 -12.23 -11.97
C ALA A 428 -5.67 -10.75 -11.64
N ASP A 429 -4.49 -10.37 -11.16
CA ASP A 429 -4.09 -8.98 -10.98
C ASP A 429 -2.86 -8.70 -11.83
N ILE A 430 -2.93 -7.67 -12.68
CA ILE A 430 -1.89 -7.32 -13.64
C ILE A 430 -1.48 -5.86 -13.40
N TRP A 431 -0.19 -5.62 -13.19
CA TRP A 431 0.35 -4.31 -12.85
C TRP A 431 1.51 -3.94 -13.79
N GLY A 432 1.53 -2.70 -14.29
CA GLY A 432 2.74 -2.11 -14.87
C GLY A 432 3.29 -2.84 -16.11
N VAL A 433 2.43 -3.40 -16.97
CA VAL A 433 2.91 -4.12 -18.17
C VAL A 433 3.37 -3.12 -19.23
N SER A 434 4.68 -3.09 -19.49
CA SER A 434 5.31 -2.24 -20.49
C SER A 434 5.38 -2.95 -21.85
N GLY A 435 4.61 -2.48 -22.84
CA GLY A 435 4.69 -2.95 -24.22
C GLY A 435 3.57 -2.41 -25.10
N HIS A 436 3.91 -1.87 -26.28
CA HIS A 436 2.94 -1.28 -27.22
C HIS A 436 1.92 -2.28 -27.82
N THR A 437 2.10 -3.58 -27.58
CA THR A 437 1.29 -4.67 -28.18
C THR A 437 0.55 -5.52 -27.15
N PHE A 438 0.48 -5.10 -25.88
CA PHE A 438 -0.21 -5.87 -24.86
C PHE A 438 -1.71 -6.01 -25.19
N SER A 439 -2.14 -7.23 -25.48
CA SER A 439 -3.54 -7.57 -25.76
C SER A 439 -4.03 -8.66 -24.80
N PRO A 440 -4.67 -8.28 -23.68
CA PRO A 440 -5.24 -9.27 -22.75
C PRO A 440 -6.29 -10.22 -23.35
N GLY A 441 -6.78 -9.97 -24.58
CA GLY A 441 -7.85 -10.76 -25.21
C GLY A 441 -7.52 -12.19 -25.59
N GLN A 442 -6.25 -12.59 -25.60
CA GLN A 442 -5.84 -14.00 -25.73
C GLN A 442 -5.49 -14.65 -24.38
N LEU A 443 -5.41 -13.87 -23.30
CA LEU A 443 -4.78 -14.27 -22.05
C LEU A 443 -5.72 -14.89 -21.03
N PHE A 444 -7.03 -14.59 -21.12
CA PHE A 444 -7.98 -14.99 -20.08
C PHE A 444 -9.10 -15.84 -20.65
N CYS A 445 -9.13 -17.10 -20.22
CA CYS A 445 -10.20 -18.05 -20.49
C CYS A 445 -11.55 -17.54 -19.95
N THR A 446 -12.63 -18.15 -20.43
CA THR A 446 -14.02 -17.88 -20.02
C THR A 446 -14.33 -18.18 -18.55
N SER A 447 -13.37 -18.63 -17.73
CA SER A 447 -13.55 -19.01 -16.32
C SER A 447 -13.21 -17.91 -15.31
N ILE A 448 -12.55 -16.82 -15.73
CA ILE A 448 -12.13 -15.74 -14.82
C ILE A 448 -13.34 -15.05 -14.17
N GLN A 449 -13.28 -14.85 -12.85
CA GLN A 449 -14.32 -14.21 -12.03
C GLN A 449 -13.93 -12.82 -11.57
N SER A 450 -12.64 -12.59 -11.26
CA SER A 450 -12.13 -11.29 -10.81
C SER A 450 -10.87 -10.92 -11.60
N LEU A 451 -10.83 -9.72 -12.16
CA LEU A 451 -9.69 -9.21 -12.90
C LEU A 451 -9.34 -7.79 -12.45
N GLY A 452 -8.08 -7.58 -12.07
CA GLY A 452 -7.50 -6.29 -11.79
C GLY A 452 -6.42 -5.91 -12.80
N ILE A 453 -6.47 -4.69 -13.31
CA ILE A 453 -5.49 -4.10 -14.22
C ILE A 453 -5.07 -2.75 -13.65
N PHE A 454 -3.79 -2.59 -13.35
CA PHE A 454 -3.27 -1.45 -12.61
C PHE A 454 -2.03 -0.87 -13.30
N TYR A 455 -1.91 0.46 -13.38
CA TYR A 455 -0.72 1.16 -13.86
C TYR A 455 -0.24 0.76 -15.28
N CYS A 456 -1.15 0.33 -16.15
CA CYS A 456 -0.82 -0.03 -17.53
C CYS A 456 -0.89 1.20 -18.45
N GLY A 457 0.17 2.03 -18.41
CA GLY A 457 0.22 3.34 -19.09
C GLY A 457 0.10 3.31 -20.62
N GLU A 458 0.57 2.23 -21.26
CA GLU A 458 0.55 2.08 -22.72
C GLU A 458 -0.67 1.31 -23.25
N LEU A 459 -1.50 0.75 -22.34
CA LEU A 459 -2.61 -0.11 -22.70
C LEU A 459 -3.76 0.69 -23.34
N SER A 460 -4.05 0.41 -24.60
CA SER A 460 -5.10 1.09 -25.36
C SER A 460 -6.42 0.32 -25.45
N TYR A 461 -6.40 -1.00 -25.28
CA TYR A 461 -7.56 -1.89 -25.26
C TYR A 461 -7.33 -3.07 -24.30
N ILE A 462 -8.39 -3.60 -23.69
CA ILE A 462 -8.27 -4.75 -22.76
C ILE A 462 -8.40 -6.08 -23.50
N TRP A 463 -9.45 -6.28 -24.29
CA TRP A 463 -9.56 -7.45 -25.15
C TRP A 463 -10.44 -7.17 -26.35
N ASP A 464 -10.09 -7.78 -27.49
CA ASP A 464 -10.89 -7.76 -28.71
C ASP A 464 -11.51 -9.14 -28.94
N THR A 465 -12.37 -9.57 -28.00
CA THR A 465 -13.12 -10.82 -28.16
C THR A 465 -14.45 -10.52 -28.85
N SER A 466 -14.79 -11.34 -29.85
CA SER A 466 -16.08 -11.29 -30.52
C SER A 466 -17.24 -11.70 -29.60
N GLN A 467 -16.95 -12.46 -28.53
CA GLN A 467 -17.92 -12.93 -27.54
C GLN A 467 -17.78 -12.18 -26.21
N PRO A 468 -18.91 -11.88 -25.52
CA PRO A 468 -18.89 -11.24 -24.21
C PRO A 468 -18.37 -12.20 -23.13
N LEU A 469 -17.60 -11.68 -22.18
CA LEU A 469 -17.23 -12.45 -20.98
C LEU A 469 -18.44 -12.55 -20.05
N ILE A 470 -18.89 -13.78 -19.78
CA ILE A 470 -20.08 -14.05 -18.98
C ILE A 470 -19.72 -14.37 -17.52
N SER A 471 -18.55 -14.97 -17.27
CA SER A 471 -18.15 -15.42 -15.93
C SER A 471 -17.50 -14.33 -15.06
N LEU A 472 -17.09 -13.21 -15.66
CA LEU A 472 -16.40 -12.13 -14.96
C LEU A 472 -17.39 -11.35 -14.10
N GLU A 473 -17.22 -11.43 -12.78
CA GLU A 473 -18.07 -10.77 -11.78
C GLU A 473 -17.45 -9.47 -11.27
N GLU A 474 -16.12 -9.35 -11.24
CA GLU A 474 -15.41 -8.18 -10.73
C GLU A 474 -14.32 -7.71 -11.71
N LEU A 475 -14.32 -6.40 -12.01
CA LEU A 475 -13.32 -5.76 -12.85
C LEU A 475 -12.80 -4.49 -12.18
N LYS A 476 -11.48 -4.41 -11.96
CA LYS A 476 -10.77 -3.24 -11.45
C LYS A 476 -9.80 -2.75 -12.51
N ILE A 477 -9.88 -1.46 -12.88
CA ILE A 477 -8.99 -0.84 -13.86
C ILE A 477 -8.50 0.48 -13.28
N HIS A 478 -7.24 0.55 -12.87
CA HIS A 478 -6.67 1.74 -12.24
C HIS A 478 -5.44 2.24 -13.02
N TYR A 479 -5.30 3.56 -13.19
CA TYR A 479 -4.14 4.22 -13.82
C TYR A 479 -3.83 3.72 -15.23
N CYS A 480 -4.86 3.64 -16.08
CA CYS A 480 -4.74 3.25 -17.48
C CYS A 480 -5.17 4.41 -18.40
N PRO A 481 -4.33 5.45 -18.57
CA PRO A 481 -4.70 6.72 -19.23
C PRO A 481 -4.87 6.61 -20.75
N LYS A 482 -4.30 5.60 -21.42
CA LYS A 482 -4.47 5.42 -22.88
C LYS A 482 -5.66 4.53 -23.26
N LEU A 483 -6.37 3.98 -22.27
CA LEU A 483 -7.44 3.02 -22.48
C LEU A 483 -8.73 3.72 -22.91
N ARG A 484 -9.15 3.52 -24.17
CA ARG A 484 -10.27 4.28 -24.76
C ARG A 484 -11.59 3.52 -24.84
N CYS A 485 -11.52 2.19 -24.97
CA CYS A 485 -12.68 1.35 -25.21
C CYS A 485 -12.91 0.38 -24.06
N PHE A 486 -14.13 0.37 -23.51
CA PHE A 486 -14.54 -0.58 -22.49
C PHE A 486 -14.88 -1.94 -23.13
N PRO A 487 -14.45 -3.07 -22.54
CA PRO A 487 -14.72 -4.40 -23.07
C PRO A 487 -16.21 -4.81 -23.03
N ARG A 488 -16.57 -5.80 -23.85
CA ARG A 488 -17.90 -6.45 -23.83
C ARG A 488 -18.00 -7.48 -22.72
N ILE A 489 -18.81 -7.20 -21.70
CA ILE A 489 -19.02 -8.05 -20.51
C ILE A 489 -20.51 -8.07 -20.16
N GLN A 490 -21.04 -9.20 -19.69
CA GLN A 490 -22.45 -9.34 -19.27
C GLN A 490 -22.62 -9.71 -17.78
N GLY A 491 -21.74 -10.53 -17.22
CA GLY A 491 -21.87 -11.06 -15.84
C GLY A 491 -21.37 -10.14 -14.72
N LEU A 492 -20.97 -8.90 -15.06
CA LEU A 492 -20.26 -8.03 -14.13
C LEU A 492 -21.15 -7.58 -12.98
N ARG A 493 -20.69 -7.76 -11.74
CA ARG A 493 -21.35 -7.32 -10.49
C ARG A 493 -20.68 -6.10 -9.87
N CYS A 494 -19.36 -5.99 -10.00
CA CYS A 494 -18.57 -4.89 -9.47
C CYS A 494 -17.61 -4.34 -10.53
N LEU A 495 -17.70 -3.04 -10.79
CA LEU A 495 -16.78 -2.32 -11.68
C LEU A 495 -16.13 -1.15 -10.93
N ASN A 496 -14.81 -1.11 -10.93
CA ASN A 496 -14.03 0.00 -10.37
C ASN A 496 -13.06 0.53 -11.42
N ILE A 497 -13.23 1.79 -11.82
CA ILE A 497 -12.38 2.50 -12.77
C ILE A 497 -11.75 3.70 -12.03
N TYR A 498 -10.43 3.82 -12.07
CA TYR A 498 -9.69 4.89 -11.42
C TYR A 498 -8.63 5.48 -12.35
N GLU A 499 -8.61 6.80 -12.59
CA GLU A 499 -7.59 7.49 -13.40
C GLU A 499 -7.35 6.83 -14.77
N CYS A 500 -8.43 6.56 -15.50
CA CYS A 500 -8.40 5.96 -16.85
C CYS A 500 -8.86 6.94 -17.94
N GLY A 501 -8.36 6.76 -19.16
CA GLY A 501 -8.64 7.62 -20.33
C GLY A 501 -9.89 7.28 -21.14
N PHE A 502 -10.90 6.68 -20.51
CA PHE A 502 -12.14 6.35 -21.21
C PHE A 502 -12.90 7.63 -21.58
N GLU A 503 -13.21 7.80 -22.86
CA GLU A 503 -14.05 8.93 -23.30
C GLU A 503 -15.54 8.65 -23.10
N VAL A 504 -15.99 7.45 -23.49
CA VAL A 504 -17.40 7.01 -23.40
C VAL A 504 -17.47 5.52 -23.08
N LEU A 505 -18.27 5.15 -22.08
CA LEU A 505 -18.43 3.76 -21.61
C LEU A 505 -19.65 3.04 -22.24
N THR A 506 -19.89 3.16 -23.55
CA THR A 506 -21.12 2.63 -24.19
C THR A 506 -21.36 1.13 -23.96
N GLN A 507 -20.29 0.32 -23.95
CA GLN A 507 -20.40 -1.14 -23.79
C GLN A 507 -20.86 -1.56 -22.39
N LEU A 508 -20.84 -0.66 -21.40
CA LEU A 508 -21.31 -0.96 -20.04
C LEU A 508 -22.81 -1.28 -20.02
N GLN A 509 -23.61 -0.87 -21.03
CA GLN A 509 -25.03 -1.22 -21.15
C GLN A 509 -25.30 -2.74 -21.16
N LEU A 510 -24.30 -3.54 -21.50
CA LEU A 510 -24.41 -5.00 -21.49
C LEU A 510 -24.35 -5.60 -20.08
N CYS A 511 -23.85 -4.85 -19.08
CA CYS A 511 -23.64 -5.29 -17.70
C CYS A 511 -24.89 -5.09 -16.82
N THR A 512 -26.03 -5.69 -17.17
CA THR A 512 -27.30 -5.51 -16.44
C THR A 512 -27.30 -6.08 -15.02
N SER A 513 -26.36 -6.97 -14.70
CA SER A 513 -26.18 -7.57 -13.37
C SER A 513 -25.34 -6.72 -12.41
N LEU A 514 -24.90 -5.52 -12.84
CA LEU A 514 -24.00 -4.68 -12.07
C LEU A 514 -24.68 -4.19 -10.79
N SER A 515 -24.02 -4.44 -9.67
CA SER A 515 -24.45 -4.03 -8.33
C SER A 515 -23.66 -2.84 -7.80
N GLU A 516 -22.40 -2.70 -8.20
CA GLU A 516 -21.52 -1.63 -7.75
C GLU A 516 -20.73 -1.03 -8.91
N LEU A 517 -20.79 0.29 -9.05
CA LEU A 517 -20.08 1.06 -10.07
C LEU A 517 -19.30 2.21 -9.42
N TYR A 518 -17.97 2.16 -9.50
CA TYR A 518 -17.08 3.21 -9.04
C TYR A 518 -16.27 3.75 -10.23
N ILE A 519 -16.33 5.06 -10.46
CA ILE A 519 -15.56 5.76 -11.50
C ILE A 519 -14.93 7.00 -10.87
N CYS A 520 -13.60 7.02 -10.76
CA CYS A 520 -12.88 8.05 -10.02
C CYS A 520 -11.73 8.63 -10.86
N GLY A 521 -11.59 9.95 -10.90
CA GLY A 521 -10.45 10.63 -11.50
C GLY A 521 -10.27 10.39 -13.00
N CYS A 522 -11.32 10.02 -13.77
CA CYS A 522 -11.18 9.85 -15.22
C CYS A 522 -11.20 11.20 -15.95
N PRO A 523 -10.07 11.69 -16.49
CA PRO A 523 -9.98 13.05 -17.04
C PRO A 523 -10.73 13.18 -18.37
N ASP A 524 -10.76 12.14 -19.20
CA ASP A 524 -11.32 12.21 -20.56
C ASP A 524 -12.80 11.82 -20.64
N LEU A 525 -13.40 11.38 -19.53
CA LEU A 525 -14.76 10.85 -19.49
C LEU A 525 -15.78 11.96 -19.76
N LYS A 526 -16.44 11.90 -20.92
CA LYS A 526 -17.42 12.91 -21.37
C LYS A 526 -18.85 12.52 -21.06
N SER A 527 -19.17 11.23 -21.14
CA SER A 527 -20.51 10.71 -20.90
C SER A 527 -20.51 9.24 -20.46
N LEU A 528 -21.54 8.88 -19.70
CA LEU A 528 -21.88 7.50 -19.34
C LEU A 528 -23.06 7.01 -20.19
N PRO A 529 -23.20 5.70 -20.40
CA PRO A 529 -24.38 5.16 -21.09
C PRO A 529 -25.63 5.32 -20.26
N ASP A 530 -26.80 5.14 -20.90
CA ASP A 530 -28.07 5.05 -20.20
C ASP A 530 -28.04 3.92 -19.15
N LEU A 531 -28.42 4.25 -17.90
CA LEU A 531 -28.36 3.36 -16.74
C LEU A 531 -29.74 2.78 -16.36
N GLN A 532 -30.79 3.02 -17.14
CA GLN A 532 -32.15 2.52 -16.86
C GLN A 532 -32.22 0.98 -16.69
N GLU A 533 -31.42 0.22 -17.43
CA GLU A 533 -31.44 -1.25 -17.42
C GLU A 533 -30.66 -1.89 -16.25
N PHE A 534 -30.02 -1.09 -15.39
CA PHE A 534 -29.15 -1.54 -14.30
C PHE A 534 -29.94 -1.89 -13.04
N HIS A 535 -30.99 -2.70 -13.19
CA HIS A 535 -31.95 -2.99 -12.12
C HIS A 535 -31.32 -3.52 -10.82
N SER A 536 -30.11 -4.09 -10.86
CA SER A 536 -29.41 -4.61 -9.68
C SER A 536 -28.50 -3.60 -8.98
N LEU A 537 -28.36 -2.37 -9.51
CA LEU A 537 -27.38 -1.39 -9.03
C LEU A 537 -27.72 -0.90 -7.63
N ALA A 538 -26.85 -1.20 -6.68
CA ALA A 538 -26.95 -0.84 -5.29
C ALA A 538 -26.08 0.38 -4.92
N GLN A 539 -24.93 0.53 -5.60
CA GLN A 539 -23.97 1.60 -5.35
C GLN A 539 -23.49 2.23 -6.67
N LEU A 540 -23.55 3.56 -6.76
CA LEU A 540 -23.00 4.35 -7.86
C LEU A 540 -22.14 5.49 -7.31
N VAL A 541 -20.85 5.46 -7.60
CA VAL A 541 -19.88 6.46 -7.15
C VAL A 541 -19.12 7.02 -8.35
N ILE A 542 -19.21 8.33 -8.53
CA ILE A 542 -18.50 9.10 -9.55
C ILE A 542 -17.74 10.22 -8.83
N TYR A 543 -16.42 10.26 -8.96
CA TYR A 543 -15.60 11.25 -8.26
C TYR A 543 -14.56 11.86 -9.21
N GLY A 544 -14.40 13.18 -9.24
CA GLY A 544 -13.25 13.81 -9.93
C GLY A 544 -13.25 13.68 -11.46
N CYS A 545 -14.39 13.32 -12.07
CA CYS A 545 -14.51 13.27 -13.54
C CYS A 545 -14.87 14.66 -14.08
N HIS A 546 -13.86 15.51 -14.30
CA HIS A 546 -14.05 16.92 -14.60
C HIS A 546 -14.71 17.21 -15.97
N ASN A 547 -14.48 16.36 -16.97
CA ASN A 547 -15.05 16.51 -18.31
C ASN A 547 -16.45 15.90 -18.49
N LEU A 548 -17.01 15.27 -17.44
CA LEU A 548 -18.33 14.65 -17.49
C LEU A 548 -19.39 15.75 -17.56
N LYS A 549 -20.11 15.84 -18.69
CA LYS A 549 -21.05 16.95 -18.95
C LYS A 549 -22.40 16.77 -18.23
N SER A 550 -22.83 15.53 -18.10
CA SER A 550 -24.14 15.17 -17.57
C SER A 550 -24.13 13.73 -17.11
N ILE A 551 -24.97 13.45 -16.13
CA ILE A 551 -25.23 12.09 -15.65
C ILE A 551 -26.42 11.55 -16.45
N PRO A 552 -26.34 10.32 -16.97
CA PRO A 552 -27.44 9.68 -17.69
C PRO A 552 -28.65 9.53 -16.78
N ASP A 553 -29.81 9.27 -17.39
CA ASP A 553 -31.03 8.98 -16.64
C ASP A 553 -30.82 7.73 -15.77
N LEU A 554 -31.06 7.88 -14.48
CA LEU A 554 -30.96 6.80 -13.49
C LEU A 554 -32.26 6.00 -13.39
N GLY A 555 -33.28 6.27 -14.21
CA GLY A 555 -34.50 5.45 -14.29
C GLY A 555 -35.21 5.25 -12.94
N GLU A 556 -35.86 4.09 -12.78
CA GLU A 556 -36.43 3.63 -11.51
C GLU A 556 -35.53 2.57 -10.84
N LEU A 557 -34.28 2.93 -10.53
CA LEU A 557 -33.37 2.03 -9.82
C LEU A 557 -33.88 1.73 -8.41
N CYS A 558 -34.58 0.60 -8.27
CA CYS A 558 -35.24 0.21 -7.04
C CYS A 558 -34.28 -0.30 -5.95
N PHE A 559 -33.03 -0.60 -6.30
CA PHE A 559 -32.05 -1.15 -5.36
C PHE A 559 -30.93 -0.16 -5.00
N LEU A 560 -30.89 1.02 -5.62
CA LEU A 560 -29.84 1.99 -5.38
C LEU A 560 -29.94 2.55 -3.96
N THR A 561 -28.97 2.18 -3.12
CA THR A 561 -28.89 2.60 -1.72
C THR A 561 -27.84 3.68 -1.50
N HIS A 562 -26.82 3.74 -2.36
CA HIS A 562 -25.74 4.71 -2.26
C HIS A 562 -25.48 5.38 -3.62
N LEU A 563 -25.56 6.71 -3.64
CA LEU A 563 -25.23 7.55 -4.79
C LEU A 563 -24.22 8.62 -4.36
N ALA A 564 -23.04 8.62 -4.97
CA ALA A 564 -22.03 9.65 -4.78
C ALA A 564 -21.59 10.24 -6.12
N ILE A 565 -21.70 11.55 -6.29
CA ILE A 565 -21.25 12.30 -7.47
C ILE A 565 -20.55 13.57 -6.98
N LYS A 566 -19.24 13.52 -6.87
CA LYS A 566 -18.42 14.58 -6.26
C LYS A 566 -17.31 15.07 -7.18
N ASN A 567 -16.98 16.36 -7.12
CA ASN A 567 -15.85 16.97 -7.85
C ASN A 567 -15.92 16.79 -9.39
N CYS A 568 -17.11 16.84 -9.98
CA CYS A 568 -17.31 16.70 -11.42
C CYS A 568 -17.65 18.06 -12.06
N SER A 569 -16.64 18.75 -12.57
CA SER A 569 -16.73 20.20 -12.78
C SER A 569 -17.72 20.67 -13.84
N ASN A 570 -17.95 19.88 -14.89
CA ASN A 570 -18.82 20.26 -16.00
C ASN A 570 -20.28 19.78 -15.84
N ILE A 571 -20.64 19.18 -14.71
CA ILE A 571 -22.02 18.76 -14.46
C ILE A 571 -22.88 19.98 -14.13
N THR A 572 -23.92 20.19 -14.93
CA THR A 572 -24.88 21.29 -14.74
C THR A 572 -26.23 20.83 -14.20
N ARG A 573 -26.55 19.53 -14.30
CA ARG A 573 -27.83 18.96 -13.88
C ARG A 573 -27.63 17.63 -13.18
N LEU A 574 -28.42 17.41 -12.14
CA LEU A 574 -28.52 16.15 -11.41
C LEU A 574 -29.66 15.30 -11.96
N PRO A 575 -29.68 13.99 -11.68
CA PRO A 575 -30.76 13.10 -12.10
C PRO A 575 -32.12 13.56 -11.54
N GLU A 576 -33.12 13.71 -12.40
CA GLU A 576 -34.45 14.27 -12.06
C GLU A 576 -35.50 13.20 -11.69
N ARG A 577 -35.13 11.91 -11.66
CA ARG A 577 -36.08 10.78 -11.52
C ARG A 577 -35.92 9.98 -10.22
N SER A 578 -36.90 9.11 -9.97
CA SER A 578 -37.25 8.52 -8.67
C SER A 578 -36.26 7.49 -8.13
N LEU A 579 -35.54 7.82 -7.05
CA LEU A 579 -34.69 6.89 -6.30
C LEU A 579 -35.37 6.42 -5.00
N LYS A 580 -36.13 5.32 -5.06
CA LYS A 580 -37.02 4.88 -3.96
C LYS A 580 -36.25 4.40 -2.71
N CYS A 581 -35.10 3.75 -2.90
CA CYS A 581 -34.37 3.05 -1.84
C CYS A 581 -33.08 3.74 -1.37
N LEU A 582 -32.87 4.99 -1.77
CA LEU A 582 -31.63 5.71 -1.50
C LEU A 582 -31.47 5.99 0.00
N LYS A 583 -30.34 5.57 0.56
CA LYS A 583 -29.99 5.75 1.99
C LYS A 583 -28.84 6.72 2.19
N ARG A 584 -27.88 6.77 1.26
CA ARG A 584 -26.70 7.65 1.32
C ARG A 584 -26.56 8.43 0.02
N LEU A 585 -26.59 9.76 0.11
CA LEU A 585 -26.41 10.68 -1.01
C LEU A 585 -25.22 11.61 -0.74
N GLU A 586 -24.34 11.70 -1.72
CA GLU A 586 -23.10 12.48 -1.67
C GLU A 586 -22.95 13.27 -2.95
N ILE A 587 -23.08 14.58 -2.89
CA ILE A 587 -23.15 15.41 -4.11
C ILE A 587 -22.42 16.73 -3.92
N GLY A 588 -21.76 17.20 -4.97
CA GLY A 588 -21.20 18.55 -5.00
C GLY A 588 -19.82 18.66 -5.62
N GLY A 589 -19.23 19.86 -5.56
CA GLY A 589 -17.97 20.17 -6.23
C GLY A 589 -18.11 20.15 -7.76
N TYR A 590 -19.21 20.69 -8.29
CA TYR A 590 -19.45 20.78 -9.72
C TYR A 590 -18.70 21.98 -10.31
N CYS A 591 -19.39 22.99 -10.80
CA CYS A 591 -18.76 24.11 -11.48
C CYS A 591 -18.56 25.31 -10.54
N GLU A 592 -17.35 25.88 -10.53
CA GLU A 592 -17.10 27.17 -9.85
C GLU A 592 -17.81 28.36 -10.51
N GLU A 593 -18.32 28.21 -11.74
CA GLU A 593 -19.07 29.25 -12.44
C GLU A 593 -20.53 29.35 -12.01
N LEU A 594 -21.12 28.26 -11.51
CA LEU A 594 -22.49 28.25 -11.02
C LEU A 594 -22.61 29.10 -9.75
N ASP A 595 -23.64 29.93 -9.67
CA ASP A 595 -23.98 30.74 -8.48
C ASP A 595 -25.02 30.05 -7.59
N VAL A 596 -25.67 29.01 -8.11
CA VAL A 596 -26.70 28.21 -7.42
C VAL A 596 -26.37 26.72 -7.49
N PHE A 597 -26.66 26.00 -6.41
CA PHE A 597 -26.50 24.55 -6.36
C PHE A 597 -27.62 23.88 -7.19
N PRO A 598 -27.31 22.87 -8.04
CA PRO A 598 -28.33 22.17 -8.83
C PRO A 598 -29.49 21.63 -8.00
N SER A 599 -30.72 21.81 -8.46
CA SER A 599 -31.92 21.39 -7.74
C SER A 599 -31.93 19.89 -7.41
N LEU A 600 -32.29 19.56 -6.17
CA LEU A 600 -32.38 18.19 -5.66
C LEU A 600 -33.80 17.64 -5.82
N ASN A 601 -34.33 17.66 -7.04
CA ASN A 601 -35.69 17.20 -7.35
C ASN A 601 -35.78 15.67 -7.39
N PHE A 602 -35.38 15.00 -6.31
CA PHE A 602 -35.69 13.59 -6.12
C PHE A 602 -37.16 13.48 -5.74
N THR A 603 -37.87 12.49 -6.28
CA THR A 603 -39.33 12.37 -6.04
C THR A 603 -39.65 12.11 -4.55
N GLN A 604 -40.91 12.37 -4.19
CA GLN A 604 -41.50 12.35 -2.84
C GLN A 604 -41.21 11.10 -1.99
N HIS A 605 -40.74 10.00 -2.59
CA HIS A 605 -40.46 8.73 -1.90
C HIS A 605 -39.06 8.67 -1.26
N SER A 606 -38.07 9.33 -1.87
CA SER A 606 -36.69 9.41 -1.33
C SER A 606 -36.59 10.15 0.01
N HIS A 607 -37.60 10.97 0.32
CA HIS A 607 -37.73 11.79 1.53
C HIS A 607 -37.80 11.00 2.84
N THR A 608 -38.16 9.72 2.75
CA THR A 608 -38.39 8.84 3.90
C THR A 608 -37.30 7.78 4.10
N THR A 609 -36.41 7.62 3.12
CA THR A 609 -35.38 6.55 3.12
C THR A 609 -33.96 7.09 3.32
N LEU A 610 -33.70 8.35 2.92
CA LEU A 610 -32.37 8.96 3.00
C LEU A 610 -31.94 9.18 4.46
N GLN A 611 -30.82 8.56 4.85
CA GLN A 611 -30.25 8.59 6.21
C GLN A 611 -28.98 9.45 6.28
N TYR A 612 -28.19 9.49 5.21
CA TYR A 612 -26.95 10.27 5.13
C TYR A 612 -26.98 11.18 3.90
N LEU A 613 -26.68 12.45 4.10
CA LEU A 613 -26.54 13.44 3.04
C LEU A 613 -25.24 14.21 3.25
N GLU A 614 -24.42 14.27 2.20
CA GLU A 614 -23.25 15.13 2.15
C GLU A 614 -23.29 16.03 0.94
N LEU A 615 -23.10 17.32 1.20
CA LEU A 615 -23.09 18.37 0.20
C LEU A 615 -21.73 19.03 0.16
N LYS A 616 -21.11 19.04 -1.01
CA LYS A 616 -19.87 19.76 -1.26
C LYS A 616 -20.14 21.01 -2.11
N GLY A 617 -20.06 22.17 -1.50
CA GLY A 617 -20.17 23.46 -2.17
C GLY A 617 -18.88 23.91 -2.84
N TRP A 618 -18.93 25.14 -3.36
CA TRP A 618 -17.81 25.88 -3.90
C TRP A 618 -17.96 27.36 -3.53
N ALA A 619 -16.93 28.16 -3.80
CA ALA A 619 -16.78 29.49 -3.21
C ALA A 619 -17.93 30.47 -3.49
N LYS A 620 -18.59 30.36 -4.65
CA LYS A 620 -19.66 31.28 -5.08
C LYS A 620 -21.04 30.96 -4.53
N LEU A 621 -21.23 29.81 -3.88
CA LEU A 621 -22.55 29.42 -3.39
C LEU A 621 -22.95 30.18 -2.14
N ASN A 622 -24.02 30.97 -2.26
CA ASN A 622 -24.56 31.80 -1.19
C ASN A 622 -25.75 31.17 -0.46
N SER A 623 -26.20 29.98 -0.87
CA SER A 623 -27.32 29.27 -0.22
C SER A 623 -27.23 27.75 -0.37
N LEU A 624 -27.89 27.04 0.54
CA LEU A 624 -28.12 25.59 0.45
C LEU A 624 -29.45 25.31 -0.28
N PRO A 625 -29.56 24.18 -1.00
CA PRO A 625 -30.82 23.73 -1.60
C PRO A 625 -31.97 23.65 -0.58
N GLY A 626 -33.10 24.28 -0.88
CA GLY A 626 -34.28 24.29 0.02
C GLY A 626 -34.99 22.93 0.10
N GLU A 627 -34.81 22.11 -0.93
CA GLU A 627 -35.37 20.77 -1.08
C GLU A 627 -34.93 19.82 0.04
N ILE A 628 -33.78 20.09 0.69
CA ILE A 628 -33.24 19.28 1.80
C ILE A 628 -34.22 19.19 2.97
N GLN A 629 -35.06 20.20 3.17
CA GLN A 629 -36.12 20.22 4.18
C GLN A 629 -37.03 19.00 4.12
N GLN A 630 -37.14 18.37 2.95
CA GLN A 630 -38.06 17.26 2.69
C GLN A 630 -37.50 15.92 3.20
N PHE A 631 -36.18 15.78 3.42
CA PHE A 631 -35.53 14.55 3.90
C PHE A 631 -35.69 14.34 5.42
N THR A 632 -36.92 14.08 5.87
CA THR A 632 -37.24 13.96 7.31
C THR A 632 -36.62 12.75 8.02
N ALA A 633 -36.19 11.73 7.27
CA ALA A 633 -35.50 10.54 7.79
C ALA A 633 -33.98 10.73 7.99
N LEU A 634 -33.44 11.91 7.63
CA LEU A 634 -32.01 12.17 7.64
C LEU A 634 -31.43 12.09 9.06
N GLU A 635 -30.41 11.24 9.24
CA GLU A 635 -29.69 11.04 10.50
C GLU A 635 -28.35 11.78 10.52
N THR A 636 -27.65 11.86 9.38
CA THR A 636 -26.35 12.54 9.25
C THR A 636 -26.40 13.55 8.11
N LEU A 637 -26.04 14.80 8.40
CA LEU A 637 -25.89 15.88 7.41
C LEU A 637 -24.46 16.41 7.45
N VAL A 638 -23.78 16.39 6.30
CA VAL A 638 -22.44 16.92 6.11
C VAL A 638 -22.48 18.06 5.10
N ILE A 639 -21.96 19.23 5.48
CA ILE A 639 -21.88 20.40 4.62
C ILE A 639 -20.41 20.81 4.52
N GLN A 640 -19.87 20.79 3.31
CA GLN A 640 -18.47 21.11 3.04
C GLN A 640 -18.34 22.24 2.02
N GLY A 641 -17.44 23.20 2.21
CA GLY A 641 -17.00 24.10 1.13
C GLY A 641 -18.02 25.16 0.67
N PHE A 642 -19.05 25.43 1.45
CA PHE A 642 -20.02 26.52 1.18
C PHE A 642 -19.50 27.85 1.73
N ASP A 643 -18.51 28.43 1.05
CA ASP A 643 -17.86 29.66 1.53
C ASP A 643 -18.73 30.91 1.39
N GLY A 644 -19.75 30.96 0.52
CA GLY A 644 -20.60 32.14 0.37
C GLY A 644 -21.72 32.28 1.42
N ILE A 645 -21.94 31.24 2.24
CA ILE A 645 -23.03 31.22 3.23
C ILE A 645 -22.58 31.85 4.54
N GLU A 646 -23.27 32.90 4.99
CA GLU A 646 -23.06 33.51 6.31
C GLU A 646 -23.98 32.92 7.39
N THR A 647 -25.21 32.56 7.02
CA THR A 647 -26.25 32.07 7.92
C THR A 647 -26.88 30.79 7.33
N LEU A 648 -27.00 29.71 8.11
CA LEU A 648 -27.74 28.55 7.61
C LEU A 648 -29.26 28.83 7.58
N PRO A 649 -29.99 28.17 6.67
CA PRO A 649 -31.43 28.35 6.55
C PRO A 649 -32.22 27.76 7.72
N GLU A 650 -33.36 28.39 8.03
CA GLU A 650 -34.24 28.00 9.14
C GLU A 650 -34.92 26.64 8.95
N TRP A 651 -34.95 26.10 7.72
CA TRP A 651 -35.48 24.77 7.47
C TRP A 651 -34.69 23.65 8.14
N LEU A 652 -33.45 23.91 8.58
CA LEU A 652 -32.60 22.92 9.25
C LEU A 652 -33.30 22.29 10.45
N GLY A 653 -34.07 23.07 11.23
CA GLY A 653 -34.81 22.56 12.38
C GLY A 653 -35.99 21.64 12.05
N ASN A 654 -36.34 21.46 10.77
CA ASN A 654 -37.36 20.51 10.34
C ASN A 654 -36.82 19.07 10.24
N LEU A 655 -35.49 18.89 10.28
CA LEU A 655 -34.82 17.58 10.23
C LEU A 655 -34.86 16.88 11.59
N SER A 656 -36.05 16.46 12.02
CA SER A 656 -36.30 15.91 13.37
C SER A 656 -35.58 14.59 13.69
N SER A 657 -35.06 13.89 12.68
CA SER A 657 -34.32 12.64 12.83
C SER A 657 -32.80 12.82 12.94
N LEU A 658 -32.30 14.05 12.76
CA LEU A 658 -30.88 14.35 12.66
C LEU A 658 -30.15 14.08 13.98
N LYS A 659 -29.13 13.23 13.92
CA LYS A 659 -28.25 12.81 15.02
C LYS A 659 -26.86 13.40 14.90
N GLU A 660 -26.37 13.57 13.68
CA GLU A 660 -25.01 14.01 13.39
C GLU A 660 -25.04 15.18 12.40
N LEU A 661 -24.37 16.28 12.74
CA LEU A 661 -24.26 17.46 11.89
C LEU A 661 -22.80 17.90 11.78
N TYR A 662 -22.25 17.86 10.57
CA TYR A 662 -20.84 18.17 10.33
C TYR A 662 -20.67 19.33 9.34
N PHE A 663 -19.82 20.28 9.71
CA PHE A 663 -19.38 21.40 8.86
C PHE A 663 -17.88 21.32 8.62
N TYR A 664 -17.48 21.40 7.35
CA TYR A 664 -16.09 21.36 6.92
C TYR A 664 -15.78 22.50 5.95
N HIS A 665 -14.74 23.29 6.19
CA HIS A 665 -14.30 24.33 5.25
C HIS A 665 -15.41 25.30 4.79
N CYS A 666 -16.25 25.80 5.70
CA CYS A 666 -17.23 26.84 5.42
C CYS A 666 -16.74 28.18 6.00
N LYS A 667 -15.95 28.93 5.23
CA LYS A 667 -15.14 30.05 5.75
C LYS A 667 -15.96 31.25 6.25
N ASN A 668 -17.05 31.59 5.58
CA ASN A 668 -17.87 32.76 5.96
C ASN A 668 -19.03 32.44 6.88
N LEU A 669 -19.24 31.16 7.22
CA LEU A 669 -20.36 30.75 8.06
C LEU A 669 -20.19 31.32 9.47
N MET A 670 -21.16 32.12 9.91
CA MET A 670 -21.12 32.83 11.18
C MET A 670 -22.29 32.45 12.10
N TYR A 671 -23.45 32.16 11.54
CA TYR A 671 -24.68 32.04 12.32
C TYR A 671 -25.38 30.70 12.11
N LEU A 672 -25.81 30.11 13.23
CA LEU A 672 -26.72 28.99 13.24
C LEU A 672 -28.17 29.50 13.28
N PRO A 673 -29.12 28.78 12.67
CA PRO A 673 -30.51 29.20 12.60
C PRO A 673 -31.15 29.12 13.99
N THR A 674 -32.18 29.92 14.22
CA THR A 674 -32.89 29.90 15.51
C THR A 674 -33.55 28.54 15.77
N THR A 675 -33.93 27.83 14.72
CA THR A 675 -34.52 26.49 14.76
C THR A 675 -33.53 25.37 15.11
N THR A 676 -32.22 25.61 15.23
CA THR A 676 -31.26 24.59 15.69
C THR A 676 -31.63 24.03 17.06
N THR A 677 -32.32 24.81 17.89
CA THR A 677 -32.86 24.38 19.19
C THR A 677 -33.92 23.26 19.09
N ARG A 678 -34.57 23.10 17.93
CA ARG A 678 -35.60 22.07 17.69
C ARG A 678 -35.03 20.69 17.37
N LEU A 679 -33.73 20.58 17.08
CA LEU A 679 -33.05 19.32 16.76
C LEU A 679 -32.81 18.47 18.02
N ILE A 680 -33.87 17.94 18.62
CA ILE A 680 -33.81 17.25 19.93
C ILE A 680 -32.99 15.95 19.91
N LYS A 681 -32.82 15.31 18.74
CA LYS A 681 -32.07 14.06 18.58
C LYS A 681 -30.59 14.27 18.23
N LEU A 682 -30.12 15.51 18.11
CA LEU A 682 -28.76 15.80 17.69
C LEU A 682 -27.77 15.40 18.80
N GLU A 683 -26.99 14.36 18.53
CA GLU A 683 -26.02 13.77 19.46
C GLU A 683 -24.61 14.35 19.25
N GLU A 684 -24.29 14.71 18.01
CA GLU A 684 -22.95 15.14 17.61
C GLU A 684 -22.94 16.32 16.64
N LEU A 685 -22.10 17.31 16.94
CA LEU A 685 -21.81 18.46 16.09
C LEU A 685 -20.30 18.59 15.88
N ARG A 686 -19.87 18.62 14.62
CA ARG A 686 -18.48 18.88 14.24
C ARG A 686 -18.38 20.14 13.39
N ILE A 687 -17.44 21.01 13.75
CA ILE A 687 -17.17 22.24 13.01
C ILE A 687 -15.67 22.32 12.80
N TRP A 688 -15.18 21.92 11.64
CA TRP A 688 -13.76 21.88 11.33
C TRP A 688 -13.42 22.83 10.19
N HIS A 689 -12.35 23.59 10.33
CA HIS A 689 -11.90 24.59 9.35
C HIS A 689 -13.00 25.62 8.98
N CYS A 690 -13.85 25.98 9.94
CA CYS A 690 -14.88 27.01 9.82
C CYS A 690 -14.62 28.12 10.86
N SER A 691 -13.49 28.81 10.71
CA SER A 691 -12.92 29.73 11.72
C SER A 691 -13.94 30.69 12.36
N LYS A 692 -14.75 31.37 11.55
CA LYS A 692 -15.79 32.31 12.05
C LYS A 692 -16.86 31.62 12.89
N LEU A 693 -17.33 30.45 12.47
CA LEU A 693 -18.35 29.70 13.21
C LEU A 693 -17.76 29.14 14.51
N VAL A 694 -16.53 28.62 14.48
CA VAL A 694 -15.82 28.13 15.66
C VAL A 694 -15.66 29.22 16.72
N GLU A 695 -15.31 30.44 16.31
CA GLU A 695 -15.24 31.61 17.20
C GLU A 695 -16.58 31.93 17.86
N ARG A 696 -17.66 31.93 17.07
CA ARG A 696 -19.00 32.25 17.57
C ARG A 696 -19.65 31.12 18.35
N CYS A 697 -19.22 29.88 18.13
CA CYS A 697 -19.62 28.70 18.88
C CYS A 697 -18.66 28.38 20.05
N ALA A 698 -17.73 29.28 20.39
CA ALA A 698 -16.78 29.07 21.47
C ALA A 698 -17.49 28.72 22.79
N LYS A 699 -17.05 27.67 23.46
CA LYS A 699 -17.69 27.13 24.66
C LYS A 699 -17.77 28.18 25.77
N GLY A 700 -19.00 28.55 26.16
CA GLY A 700 -19.27 29.45 27.29
C GLY A 700 -19.14 30.95 27.00
N SER A 701 -18.53 31.35 25.89
CA SER A 701 -18.31 32.77 25.53
C SER A 701 -18.81 33.15 24.13
N GLY A 702 -19.04 32.16 23.27
CA GLY A 702 -19.48 32.37 21.90
C GLY A 702 -20.95 32.79 21.82
N ALA A 703 -21.23 33.79 20.97
CA ALA A 703 -22.58 34.32 20.77
C ALA A 703 -23.61 33.26 20.31
N GLU A 704 -23.18 32.17 19.68
CA GLU A 704 -24.03 31.09 19.17
C GLU A 704 -24.03 29.85 20.09
N TRP A 705 -23.20 29.85 21.14
CA TRP A 705 -23.03 28.69 22.03
C TRP A 705 -24.34 28.20 22.64
N PHE A 706 -25.23 29.11 23.03
CA PHE A 706 -26.52 28.77 23.65
C PHE A 706 -27.42 27.91 22.75
N LYS A 707 -27.25 27.98 21.42
CA LYS A 707 -28.03 27.18 20.44
C LYS A 707 -27.58 25.72 20.39
N ILE A 708 -26.31 25.46 20.73
CA ILE A 708 -25.65 24.15 20.59
C ILE A 708 -25.23 23.53 21.92
N ALA A 709 -25.28 24.26 23.03
CA ALA A 709 -24.79 23.82 24.35
C ALA A 709 -25.42 22.51 24.86
N ARG A 710 -26.61 22.16 24.37
CA ARG A 710 -27.34 20.93 24.71
C ARG A 710 -26.81 19.67 24.00
N ILE A 711 -25.97 19.82 22.98
CA ILE A 711 -25.47 18.71 22.16
C ILE A 711 -24.40 17.96 22.96
N PRO A 712 -24.54 16.63 23.15
CA PRO A 712 -23.61 15.84 23.97
C PRO A 712 -22.15 15.88 23.52
N LYS A 713 -21.92 15.80 22.21
CA LYS A 713 -20.57 15.78 21.61
C LYS A 713 -20.39 16.96 20.68
N ILE A 714 -19.46 17.84 21.02
CA ILE A 714 -19.11 19.00 20.18
C ILE A 714 -17.60 19.00 19.99
N SER A 715 -17.18 18.89 18.73
CA SER A 715 -15.76 18.92 18.33
C SER A 715 -15.54 20.07 17.36
N MET A 716 -14.65 21.00 17.72
CA MET A 716 -14.35 22.18 16.91
C MET A 716 -12.85 22.24 16.63
N LEU A 717 -12.50 22.40 15.35
CA LEU A 717 -11.14 22.59 14.88
C LEU A 717 -11.13 23.84 13.99
N ARG A 718 -10.19 24.75 14.22
CA ARG A 718 -10.18 26.05 13.53
C ARG A 718 -9.83 25.96 12.06
#